data_AF-A0A956QB49-F1
#
_entry.id   AF-A0A956QB49-F1
#
_cell.length_a   1.000
_cell.length_b   1.000
_cell.length_c   1.000
_cell.angle_alpha   90.00
_cell.angle_beta   90.00
_cell.angle_gamma   90.00
#
_symmetry.space_group_name_H-M   'P 1'
#
loop_
_entity.id
_entity.type
_entity.pdbx_description
1 polymer ?
#
loop_
_entity_poly.entity_id
_entity_poly.type
_entity_poly.pdbx_seq_one_letter_code
_entity_poly.pdbx_strand_id
1 'polypeptide(L)'
;MSKKWDRRGVLLVTVMFFILVVGMLARAILIVGPGMARIGGQAQDELLAQRAAEAGATYARTQLRGNVDWKGDLNATTVDLPDLKVVEDNGNVIGWVKNGAGQVAQFRIRFNYQDGPSGPDSLDDPAGTHEIDTIYVSMNNLRGGDGTLPRADVGSWKVTDPTVGPDLPAHTAVIEVEGLAGRALSQTTGPDSARGPGSLLRRVLKVVYHADVDIGIPEAVISAGNGIKIEMTKGAEVDKVGTEALKLRSKKGVDVTKPDGSDNILTMADGEIYRNAADGVHAAVSGSVDEKDEDPDSAFFELSWDEVPKASADPGEAVQIQGGVYVVQPTGTYKYYDMSLSDYKALTPDAATGIRPGGVDLSDNWKEVRPSSNLGIGGLNVDKSKYMLELTKDVNVNTSPGGVDDIVITTIQGRRLHEEDTTGDFMFTADDATFFLPGTLHMSNSNLTSKGDVDVLINVNGENGSIVAEGNAVVAAPSVAIKKLGAVLFEQRLSLYVQGDLTVSTFISQPEINAWPYFVSPAYTGYGPLDLQGLIYTWGDTNILAGTPGRAAGPGFGGYTPTNYGEISIQGALVSYGADLEVDPTAKPGSGGNGAVNMYGEFASIKYDSSKLASDPTSVPAGAPLDAITRLSYGFEGN
;
A
#
# COMPACT_ATOMS: atom_id res chain seq x y z
N MET A 1 49.07 71.71 -44.19
CA MET A 1 47.72 71.61 -44.79
C MET A 1 47.04 70.36 -44.25
N SER A 2 45.98 70.55 -43.48
CA SER A 2 45.21 69.51 -42.78
C SER A 2 44.49 68.58 -43.78
N LYS A 3 44.71 67.27 -43.64
CA LYS A 3 44.12 66.21 -44.46
C LYS A 3 42.62 66.11 -44.14
N LYS A 4 41.81 66.82 -44.91
CA LYS A 4 40.33 66.88 -44.80
C LYS A 4 39.64 65.66 -45.43
N TRP A 5 40.30 64.51 -45.41
CA TRP A 5 39.71 63.22 -45.77
C TRP A 5 39.49 62.47 -44.47
N ASP A 6 38.25 62.46 -43.96
CA ASP A 6 37.80 61.31 -43.16
C ASP A 6 36.31 61.37 -42.79
N ARG A 7 35.73 62.55 -42.55
CA ARG A 7 34.36 62.58 -42.00
C ARG A 7 33.27 62.09 -42.96
N ARG A 8 33.41 62.32 -44.28
CA ARG A 8 32.40 61.91 -45.27
C ARG A 8 32.54 60.44 -45.70
N GLY A 9 33.77 59.93 -45.75
CA GLY A 9 34.04 58.52 -46.06
C GLY A 9 33.65 57.61 -44.89
N VAL A 10 34.00 58.00 -43.66
CA VAL A 10 33.56 57.31 -42.45
C VAL A 10 32.03 57.33 -42.37
N LEU A 11 31.36 58.48 -42.54
CA LEU A 11 29.89 58.54 -42.50
C LEU A 11 29.23 57.62 -43.54
N LEU A 12 29.76 57.54 -44.76
CA LEU A 12 29.23 56.67 -45.81
C LEU A 12 29.44 55.18 -45.50
N VAL A 13 30.61 54.82 -44.96
CA VAL A 13 30.91 53.46 -44.52
C VAL A 13 30.04 53.08 -43.31
N THR A 14 29.85 53.98 -42.34
CA THR A 14 28.98 53.72 -41.17
C THR A 14 27.52 53.57 -41.58
N VAL A 15 27.03 54.39 -42.52
CA VAL A 15 25.65 54.29 -43.04
C VAL A 15 25.44 53.01 -43.85
N MET A 16 26.39 52.65 -44.73
CA MET A 16 26.31 51.37 -45.46
C MET A 16 26.37 50.18 -44.51
N PHE A 17 27.23 50.22 -43.49
CA PHE A 17 27.29 49.17 -42.48
C PHE A 17 26.00 49.08 -41.68
N PHE A 18 25.40 50.20 -41.30
CA PHE A 18 24.09 50.23 -40.63
C PHE A 18 22.98 49.65 -41.51
N ILE A 19 22.92 50.01 -42.79
CA ILE A 19 21.92 49.46 -43.74
C ILE A 19 22.11 47.94 -43.91
N LEU A 20 23.36 47.48 -43.95
CA LEU A 20 23.69 46.07 -44.12
C LEU A 20 23.33 45.27 -42.86
N VAL A 21 23.61 45.81 -41.66
CA VAL A 21 23.22 45.21 -40.37
C VAL A 21 21.69 45.20 -40.20
N VAL A 22 21.01 46.31 -40.50
CA VAL A 22 19.53 46.38 -40.44
C VAL A 22 18.90 45.44 -41.48
N GLY A 23 19.46 45.34 -42.69
CA GLY A 23 19.01 44.42 -43.71
C GLY A 23 19.20 42.95 -43.32
N MET A 24 20.33 42.61 -42.68
CA MET A 24 20.57 41.27 -42.12
C MET A 24 19.63 40.95 -40.97
N LEU A 25 19.39 41.90 -40.05
CA LEU A 25 18.44 41.73 -38.95
C LEU A 25 16.99 41.58 -39.45
N ALA A 26 16.57 42.39 -40.43
CA ALA A 26 15.25 42.26 -41.05
C ALA A 26 15.09 40.90 -41.75
N ARG A 27 16.13 40.42 -42.45
CA ARG A 27 16.13 39.11 -43.10
C ARG A 27 16.10 37.96 -42.08
N ALA A 28 16.82 38.09 -40.96
CA ALA A 28 16.81 37.13 -39.87
C ALA A 28 15.43 37.08 -39.18
N ILE A 29 14.79 38.22 -38.93
CA ILE A 29 13.43 38.29 -38.36
C ILE A 29 12.40 37.67 -39.31
N LEU A 30 12.51 37.90 -40.62
CA LEU A 30 11.61 37.29 -41.62
C LEU A 30 11.80 35.78 -41.76
N ILE A 31 13.02 35.27 -41.54
CA ILE A 31 13.32 33.83 -41.62
C ILE A 31 12.95 33.10 -40.31
N VAL A 32 13.23 33.70 -39.16
CA VAL A 32 13.05 33.09 -37.83
C VAL A 32 11.65 33.34 -37.26
N GLY A 33 11.00 34.46 -37.59
CA GLY A 33 9.68 34.85 -37.10
C GLY A 33 8.58 33.81 -37.35
N PRO A 34 8.43 33.24 -38.56
CA PRO A 34 7.48 32.18 -38.83
C PRO A 34 7.77 30.89 -38.05
N GLY A 35 9.05 30.60 -37.77
CA GLY A 35 9.47 29.46 -36.94
C GLY A 35 9.11 29.65 -35.48
N MET A 36 9.40 30.81 -34.90
CA MET A 36 9.04 31.15 -33.51
C MET A 36 7.52 31.23 -33.30
N ALA A 37 6.77 31.74 -34.27
CA ALA A 37 5.31 31.76 -34.21
C ALA A 37 4.71 30.35 -34.29
N ARG A 38 5.31 29.44 -35.08
CA ARG A 38 4.92 28.02 -35.12
C ARG A 38 5.24 27.30 -33.82
N ILE A 39 6.41 27.55 -33.22
CA ILE A 39 6.81 26.97 -31.93
C ILE A 39 5.88 27.48 -30.82
N GLY A 40 5.58 28.79 -30.79
CA GLY A 40 4.63 29.36 -29.84
C GLY A 40 3.21 28.81 -29.98
N GLY A 41 2.74 28.64 -31.22
CA GLY A 41 1.44 28.01 -31.50
C GLY A 41 1.39 26.53 -31.11
N GLN A 42 2.46 25.77 -31.38
CA GLN A 42 2.55 24.35 -30.96
C GLN A 42 2.58 24.20 -29.45
N ALA A 43 3.34 25.03 -28.72
CA ALA A 43 3.37 25.01 -27.26
C ALA A 43 2.00 25.36 -26.64
N GLN A 44 1.25 26.28 -27.28
CA GLN A 44 -0.10 26.61 -26.84
C GLN A 44 -1.10 25.48 -27.11
N ASP A 45 -1.05 24.86 -28.30
CA ASP A 45 -1.88 23.70 -28.64
C ASP A 45 -1.56 22.50 -27.72
N GLU A 46 -0.29 22.32 -27.35
CA GLU A 46 0.15 21.30 -26.42
C GLU A 46 -0.46 21.48 -25.03
N LEU A 47 -0.42 22.71 -24.50
CA LEU A 47 -1.04 23.03 -23.21
C LEU A 47 -2.57 22.85 -23.26
N LEU A 48 -3.20 23.19 -24.39
CA LEU A 48 -4.64 23.00 -24.58
C LEU A 48 -5.02 21.51 -24.62
N ALA A 49 -4.23 20.68 -25.30
CA ALA A 49 -4.42 19.23 -25.32
C ALA A 49 -4.25 18.61 -23.93
N GLN A 50 -3.23 19.03 -23.17
CA GLN A 50 -3.03 18.58 -21.78
C GLN A 50 -4.22 18.94 -20.89
N ARG A 51 -4.68 20.20 -20.94
CA ARG A 51 -5.85 20.64 -20.16
C ARG A 51 -7.13 19.91 -20.55
N ALA A 52 -7.30 19.58 -21.83
CA ALA A 52 -8.44 18.77 -22.26
C ALA A 52 -8.36 17.37 -21.66
N ALA A 53 -7.19 16.72 -21.71
CA ALA A 53 -6.99 15.41 -21.07
C ALA A 53 -7.27 15.45 -19.55
N GLU A 54 -6.82 16.50 -18.85
CA GLU A 54 -7.10 16.72 -17.43
C GLU A 54 -8.60 16.91 -17.15
N ALA A 55 -9.31 17.64 -18.02
CA ALA A 55 -10.75 17.80 -17.94
C ALA A 55 -11.47 16.44 -18.14
N GLY A 56 -11.02 15.62 -19.09
CA GLY A 56 -11.56 14.27 -19.30
C GLY A 56 -11.31 13.35 -18.11
N ALA A 57 -10.13 13.41 -17.49
CA ALA A 57 -9.86 12.67 -16.26
C ALA A 57 -10.78 13.12 -15.10
N THR A 58 -11.00 14.43 -14.96
CA THR A 58 -11.91 14.98 -13.95
C THR A 58 -13.36 14.54 -14.19
N TYR A 59 -13.78 14.50 -15.45
CA TYR A 59 -15.08 13.98 -15.86
C TYR A 59 -15.22 12.50 -15.48
N ALA A 60 -14.27 11.65 -15.88
CA ALA A 60 -14.25 10.23 -15.55
C ALA A 60 -14.30 9.99 -14.04
N ARG A 61 -13.50 10.72 -13.26
CA ARG A 61 -13.53 10.65 -11.80
C ARG A 61 -14.93 10.94 -11.24
N THR A 62 -15.59 11.96 -11.77
CA THR A 62 -16.94 12.34 -11.31
C THR A 62 -17.96 11.24 -11.64
N GLN A 63 -17.87 10.64 -12.82
CA GLN A 63 -18.76 9.55 -13.21
C GLN A 63 -18.51 8.27 -12.40
N LEU A 64 -17.25 7.86 -12.23
CA LEU A 64 -16.88 6.71 -11.40
C LEU A 64 -17.30 6.88 -9.94
N ARG A 65 -17.28 8.11 -9.40
CA ARG A 65 -17.83 8.40 -8.07
C ARG A 65 -19.36 8.27 -8.00
N GLY A 66 -20.05 8.65 -9.06
CA GLY A 66 -21.51 8.54 -9.12
C GLY A 66 -21.99 7.10 -9.36
N ASN A 67 -21.21 6.30 -10.06
CA ASN A 67 -21.49 4.91 -10.41
C ASN A 67 -20.18 4.14 -10.59
N VAL A 68 -19.90 3.18 -9.70
CA VAL A 68 -18.71 2.32 -9.75
C VAL A 68 -18.62 1.50 -11.04
N ASP A 69 -19.75 1.19 -11.69
CA ASP A 69 -19.79 0.40 -12.93
C ASP A 69 -19.61 1.25 -14.19
N TRP A 70 -19.41 2.57 -14.03
CA TRP A 70 -19.37 3.47 -15.16
C TRP A 70 -18.26 3.09 -16.14
N LYS A 71 -18.66 2.89 -17.38
CA LYS A 71 -17.77 2.59 -18.50
C LYS A 71 -18.09 3.41 -19.73
N GLY A 72 -18.70 4.60 -19.56
CA GLY A 72 -19.07 5.50 -20.66
C GLY A 72 -20.29 5.05 -21.46
N ASP A 73 -21.22 4.33 -20.82
CA ASP A 73 -22.35 3.63 -21.44
C ASP A 73 -23.71 4.29 -21.16
N LEU A 74 -23.74 5.57 -20.75
CA LEU A 74 -24.99 6.30 -20.56
C LEU A 74 -25.75 6.57 -21.86
N ASN A 75 -25.10 6.47 -23.01
CA ASN A 75 -25.70 6.62 -24.35
C ASN A 75 -26.48 7.93 -24.53
N ALA A 76 -25.92 9.02 -24.01
CA ALA A 76 -26.58 10.32 -23.94
C ALA A 76 -25.58 11.48 -23.89
N THR A 77 -26.09 12.69 -24.17
CA THR A 77 -25.40 13.94 -23.83
C THR A 77 -25.47 14.14 -22.32
N THR A 78 -24.35 14.02 -21.63
CA THR A 78 -24.25 14.09 -20.17
C THR A 78 -23.96 15.50 -19.67
N VAL A 79 -23.30 16.32 -20.49
CA VAL A 79 -23.06 17.75 -20.22
C VAL A 79 -23.41 18.54 -21.47
N ASP A 80 -24.25 19.57 -21.34
CA ASP A 80 -24.63 20.47 -22.44
C ASP A 80 -24.56 21.93 -21.99
N LEU A 81 -23.32 22.43 -21.86
CA LEU A 81 -23.03 23.84 -21.59
C LEU A 81 -22.52 24.52 -22.87
N PRO A 82 -22.61 25.86 -22.98
CA PRO A 82 -22.13 26.58 -24.17
C PRO A 82 -20.65 26.34 -24.51
N ASP A 83 -19.82 26.17 -23.47
CA ASP A 83 -18.37 26.05 -23.58
C ASP A 83 -17.84 24.66 -23.19
N LEU A 84 -18.73 23.73 -22.81
CA LEU A 84 -18.39 22.35 -22.46
C LEU A 84 -19.56 21.44 -22.84
N LYS A 85 -19.30 20.46 -23.70
CA LYS A 85 -20.27 19.42 -24.06
C LYS A 85 -19.63 18.06 -23.94
N VAL A 86 -20.33 17.09 -23.38
CA VAL A 86 -19.84 15.72 -23.25
C VAL A 86 -20.94 14.76 -23.69
N VAL A 87 -20.58 13.83 -24.56
CA VAL A 87 -21.46 12.75 -25.03
C VAL A 87 -20.80 11.41 -24.74
N GLU A 88 -21.59 10.50 -24.21
CA GLU A 88 -21.26 9.09 -24.02
C GLU A 88 -22.06 8.26 -25.02
N ASP A 89 -21.38 7.35 -25.72
CA ASP A 89 -21.99 6.45 -26.71
C ASP A 89 -21.27 5.09 -26.65
N ASN A 90 -21.97 4.11 -26.08
CA ASN A 90 -21.61 2.71 -25.91
C ASN A 90 -20.16 2.47 -25.47
N GLY A 91 -19.68 3.24 -24.50
CA GLY A 91 -18.34 3.12 -23.94
C GLY A 91 -17.28 4.01 -24.57
N ASN A 92 -17.64 4.82 -25.56
CA ASN A 92 -16.83 5.93 -26.02
C ASN A 92 -17.36 7.26 -25.46
N VAL A 93 -16.44 8.05 -24.92
CA VAL A 93 -16.75 9.36 -24.34
C VAL A 93 -15.98 10.42 -25.12
N ILE A 94 -16.69 11.42 -25.63
CA ILE A 94 -16.07 12.57 -26.27
C ILE A 94 -16.53 13.83 -25.54
N GLY A 95 -15.55 14.58 -25.04
CA GLY A 95 -15.74 15.91 -24.50
C GLY A 95 -15.27 16.97 -25.48
N TRP A 96 -16.06 18.00 -25.68
CA TRP A 96 -15.74 19.19 -26.46
C TRP A 96 -15.69 20.40 -25.52
N VAL A 97 -14.56 21.11 -25.56
CA VAL A 97 -14.28 22.24 -24.66
C VAL A 97 -13.90 23.44 -25.48
N LYS A 98 -14.50 24.59 -25.17
CA LYS A 98 -14.17 25.88 -25.80
C LYS A 98 -13.70 26.86 -24.73
N ASN A 99 -12.55 27.47 -24.95
CA ASN A 99 -12.03 28.48 -24.03
C ASN A 99 -12.60 29.87 -24.33
N GLY A 100 -12.37 30.83 -23.42
CA GLY A 100 -12.82 32.22 -23.59
C GLY A 100 -12.23 32.96 -24.80
N ALA A 101 -11.16 32.44 -25.42
CA ALA A 101 -10.59 32.94 -26.66
C ALA A 101 -11.22 32.29 -27.92
N GLY A 102 -12.20 31.41 -27.73
CA GLY A 102 -12.89 30.67 -28.79
C GLY A 102 -12.12 29.49 -29.36
N GLN A 103 -10.98 29.11 -28.77
CA GLN A 103 -10.22 27.94 -29.18
C GLN A 103 -10.89 26.68 -28.64
N VAL A 104 -10.90 25.65 -29.49
CA VAL A 104 -11.54 24.37 -29.20
C VAL A 104 -10.50 23.31 -28.93
N ALA A 105 -10.77 22.50 -27.90
CA ALA A 105 -10.06 21.27 -27.60
C ALA A 105 -11.08 20.16 -27.35
N GLN A 106 -10.64 18.90 -27.45
CA GLN A 106 -11.46 17.75 -27.12
C GLN A 106 -10.71 16.80 -26.19
N PHE A 107 -11.45 16.03 -25.39
CA PHE A 107 -10.91 14.84 -24.73
C PHE A 107 -11.69 13.61 -25.18
N ARG A 108 -11.02 12.47 -25.22
CA ARG A 108 -11.60 11.19 -25.61
C ARG A 108 -11.24 10.12 -24.59
N ILE A 109 -12.21 9.31 -24.21
CA ILE A 109 -12.03 8.15 -23.33
C ILE A 109 -12.71 6.97 -24.00
N ARG A 110 -12.05 5.83 -24.01
CA ARG A 110 -12.51 4.64 -24.72
C ARG A 110 -12.50 3.45 -23.79
N PHE A 111 -13.65 2.83 -23.57
CA PHE A 111 -13.79 1.50 -22.95
C PHE A 111 -14.17 0.44 -23.98
N ASN A 112 -14.82 0.85 -25.07
CA ASN A 112 -15.36 -0.02 -26.11
C ASN A 112 -14.27 -0.66 -26.99
N TYR A 113 -14.39 -1.93 -27.31
CA TYR A 113 -13.42 -2.71 -28.08
C TYR A 113 -13.57 -2.54 -29.59
N GLN A 114 -14.67 -1.95 -30.05
CA GLN A 114 -15.05 -1.70 -31.45
C GLN A 114 -15.01 -2.99 -32.28
N ASP A 115 -15.35 -4.11 -31.66
CA ASP A 115 -15.23 -5.47 -32.19
C ASP A 115 -16.56 -6.03 -32.72
N GLY A 116 -17.64 -5.28 -32.61
CA GLY A 116 -18.97 -5.63 -33.08
C GLY A 116 -19.95 -5.94 -31.95
N PRO A 117 -21.22 -6.18 -32.28
CA PRO A 117 -22.24 -6.47 -31.28
C PRO A 117 -21.92 -7.77 -30.52
N SER A 118 -22.11 -7.75 -29.19
CA SER A 118 -21.83 -8.88 -28.28
C SER A 118 -20.36 -9.28 -28.15
N GLY A 119 -19.44 -8.30 -28.27
CA GLY A 119 -18.02 -8.48 -27.98
C GLY A 119 -17.70 -8.78 -26.51
N PRO A 120 -16.45 -9.15 -26.17
CA PRO A 120 -16.02 -9.45 -24.80
C PRO A 120 -16.19 -8.29 -23.81
N ASP A 121 -16.27 -7.04 -24.28
CA ASP A 121 -16.54 -5.85 -23.44
C ASP A 121 -18.02 -5.70 -23.07
N SER A 122 -18.89 -6.55 -23.62
CA SER A 122 -20.34 -6.53 -23.45
C SER A 122 -20.97 -5.17 -23.78
N LEU A 123 -20.43 -4.48 -24.80
CA LEU A 123 -20.96 -3.23 -25.34
C LEU A 123 -21.29 -3.41 -26.82
N ASP A 124 -22.25 -2.61 -27.32
CA ASP A 124 -22.46 -2.47 -28.76
C ASP A 124 -21.43 -1.48 -29.34
N ASP A 125 -21.09 -1.57 -30.62
CA ASP A 125 -20.21 -0.58 -31.24
C ASP A 125 -20.87 0.83 -31.21
N PRO A 126 -20.10 1.89 -30.91
CA PRO A 126 -20.60 3.27 -30.91
C PRO A 126 -21.03 3.69 -32.31
N ALA A 127 -21.82 4.77 -32.42
CA ALA A 127 -22.10 5.36 -33.72
C ALA A 127 -20.79 5.80 -34.41
N GLY A 128 -20.73 5.75 -35.75
CA GLY A 128 -19.51 6.12 -36.48
C GLY A 128 -19.01 7.56 -36.21
N THR A 129 -19.87 8.45 -35.71
CA THR A 129 -19.49 9.80 -35.27
C THR A 129 -18.84 9.85 -33.88
N HIS A 130 -18.76 8.72 -33.18
CA HIS A 130 -18.20 8.54 -31.83
C HIS A 130 -17.19 7.39 -31.76
N GLU A 131 -16.82 6.76 -32.88
CA GLU A 131 -15.66 5.87 -32.95
C GLU A 131 -14.36 6.62 -32.61
N ILE A 132 -13.49 5.98 -31.83
CA ILE A 132 -12.21 6.54 -31.37
C ILE A 132 -11.06 5.71 -31.94
N ASP A 133 -10.24 6.37 -32.76
CA ASP A 133 -9.07 5.82 -33.45
C ASP A 133 -7.80 5.87 -32.58
N THR A 134 -7.78 5.03 -31.54
CA THR A 134 -6.68 4.97 -30.58
C THR A 134 -6.36 3.53 -30.16
N ILE A 135 -5.09 3.25 -29.84
CA ILE A 135 -4.67 1.97 -29.23
C ILE A 135 -5.01 1.89 -27.73
N TYR A 136 -5.27 3.05 -27.13
CA TYR A 136 -5.44 3.23 -25.70
C TYR A 136 -6.87 2.90 -25.28
N VAL A 137 -7.04 1.96 -24.36
CA VAL A 137 -8.36 1.48 -23.89
C VAL A 137 -8.35 1.54 -22.36
N SER A 138 -9.36 2.21 -21.82
CA SER A 138 -9.64 2.28 -20.40
C SER A 138 -10.29 0.98 -19.92
N MET A 139 -10.02 0.63 -18.67
CA MET A 139 -10.59 -0.55 -18.02
C MET A 139 -11.07 -0.14 -16.64
N ASN A 140 -12.33 -0.45 -16.32
CA ASN A 140 -12.88 -0.26 -14.99
C ASN A 140 -12.93 -1.61 -14.28
N ASN A 141 -12.03 -1.81 -13.30
CA ASN A 141 -11.97 -2.98 -12.44
C ASN A 141 -12.29 -2.62 -10.97
N LEU A 142 -13.06 -1.55 -10.73
CA LEU A 142 -13.36 -1.08 -9.37
C LEU A 142 -14.19 -2.09 -8.56
N ARG A 143 -14.91 -2.99 -9.23
CA ARG A 143 -15.64 -4.09 -8.58
C ARG A 143 -14.75 -5.21 -8.02
N GLY A 144 -13.48 -5.26 -8.42
CA GLY A 144 -12.56 -6.35 -8.09
C GLY A 144 -12.54 -7.49 -9.11
N GLY A 145 -11.63 -8.44 -8.91
CA GLY A 145 -11.37 -9.59 -9.78
C GLY A 145 -10.08 -9.47 -10.61
N ASP A 146 -9.70 -10.56 -11.28
CA ASP A 146 -8.60 -10.57 -12.24
C ASP A 146 -8.98 -9.71 -13.47
N GLY A 147 -8.26 -8.61 -13.68
CA GLY A 147 -8.43 -7.74 -14.84
C GLY A 147 -7.12 -7.57 -15.59
N THR A 148 -7.17 -7.52 -16.92
CA THR A 148 -6.03 -7.12 -17.76
C THR A 148 -6.40 -5.83 -18.46
N LEU A 149 -5.47 -4.87 -18.55
CA LEU A 149 -5.68 -3.64 -19.32
C LEU A 149 -5.50 -3.91 -20.81
N PRO A 150 -6.58 -3.97 -21.61
CA PRO A 150 -6.48 -4.31 -23.02
C PRO A 150 -5.80 -3.20 -23.83
N ARG A 151 -5.25 -3.57 -24.99
CA ARG A 151 -4.73 -2.65 -26.01
C ARG A 151 -5.37 -2.98 -27.36
N ALA A 152 -5.73 -1.96 -28.13
CA ALA A 152 -6.27 -2.19 -29.47
C ALA A 152 -5.15 -2.42 -30.51
N ASP A 153 -5.46 -3.23 -31.52
CA ASP A 153 -4.55 -3.54 -32.62
C ASP A 153 -4.25 -2.30 -33.47
N VAL A 154 -2.96 -2.12 -33.77
CA VAL A 154 -2.50 -1.01 -34.61
C VAL A 154 -3.08 -1.16 -36.02
N GLY A 155 -3.87 -0.17 -36.45
CA GLY A 155 -4.42 -0.07 -37.81
C GLY A 155 -5.85 -0.55 -37.98
N SER A 156 -6.35 -1.46 -37.12
CA SER A 156 -7.78 -1.79 -37.06
C SER A 156 -8.51 -1.03 -35.95
N TRP A 157 -7.76 -0.61 -34.90
CA TRP A 157 -8.29 0.00 -33.68
C TRP A 157 -9.32 -0.89 -32.97
N LYS A 158 -9.29 -2.20 -33.21
CA LYS A 158 -10.14 -3.17 -32.52
C LYS A 158 -9.33 -3.91 -31.46
N VAL A 159 -9.97 -4.34 -30.38
CA VAL A 159 -9.34 -5.28 -29.43
C VAL A 159 -9.71 -6.69 -29.88
N THR A 160 -8.74 -7.44 -30.40
CA THR A 160 -8.96 -8.84 -30.82
C THR A 160 -8.66 -9.86 -29.72
N ASP A 161 -7.78 -9.52 -28.78
CA ASP A 161 -7.46 -10.31 -27.60
C ASP A 161 -7.41 -9.40 -26.35
N PRO A 162 -8.42 -9.47 -25.46
CA PRO A 162 -8.47 -8.63 -24.27
C PRO A 162 -7.54 -9.11 -23.13
N THR A 163 -6.89 -10.27 -23.29
CA THR A 163 -6.00 -10.85 -22.27
C THR A 163 -4.54 -10.39 -22.42
N VAL A 164 -4.25 -9.59 -23.44
CA VAL A 164 -2.90 -9.10 -23.72
C VAL A 164 -2.74 -7.68 -23.19
N GLY A 165 -2.08 -7.55 -22.05
CA GLY A 165 -1.82 -6.27 -21.39
C GLY A 165 -1.20 -6.45 -20.00
N PRO A 166 -0.91 -5.36 -19.29
CA PRO A 166 -0.55 -5.44 -17.88
C PRO A 166 -1.77 -5.82 -17.04
N ASP A 167 -1.56 -6.69 -16.06
CA ASP A 167 -2.58 -7.03 -15.06
C ASP A 167 -2.93 -5.79 -14.23
N LEU A 168 -4.21 -5.69 -13.89
CA LEU A 168 -4.76 -4.63 -13.06
C LEU A 168 -5.03 -5.18 -11.67
N PRO A 169 -4.56 -4.50 -10.61
CA PRO A 169 -4.98 -4.81 -9.26
C PRO A 169 -6.51 -4.76 -9.15
N ALA A 170 -7.06 -5.54 -8.24
CA ALA A 170 -8.46 -5.43 -7.86
C ALA A 170 -8.79 -3.99 -7.42
N HIS A 171 -10.04 -3.59 -7.59
CA HIS A 171 -10.55 -2.29 -7.13
C HIS A 171 -9.84 -1.07 -7.74
N THR A 172 -9.29 -1.23 -8.95
CA THR A 172 -8.69 -0.13 -9.70
C THR A 172 -9.43 0.15 -11.00
N ALA A 173 -9.50 1.43 -11.39
CA ALA A 173 -9.88 1.82 -12.74
C ALA A 173 -8.70 2.50 -13.40
N VAL A 174 -8.31 2.00 -14.56
CA VAL A 174 -7.31 2.65 -15.41
C VAL A 174 -8.01 3.38 -16.52
N ILE A 175 -7.91 4.71 -16.48
CA ILE A 175 -8.54 5.60 -17.43
C ILE A 175 -7.47 6.22 -18.31
N GLU A 176 -7.51 5.87 -19.60
CA GLU A 176 -6.65 6.45 -20.63
C GLU A 176 -7.45 7.55 -21.36
N VAL A 177 -7.03 8.80 -21.15
CA VAL A 177 -7.67 9.99 -21.69
C VAL A 177 -6.80 10.62 -22.74
N GLU A 178 -7.32 10.74 -23.96
CA GLU A 178 -6.65 11.43 -25.04
C GLU A 178 -7.14 12.87 -25.16
N GLY A 179 -6.28 13.83 -24.86
CA GLY A 179 -6.49 15.24 -25.11
C GLY A 179 -6.06 15.65 -26.51
N LEU A 180 -6.92 16.38 -27.21
CA LEU A 180 -6.74 16.82 -28.58
C LEU A 180 -6.88 18.32 -28.70
N ALA A 181 -5.98 18.95 -29.45
CA ALA A 181 -6.02 20.36 -29.76
C ALA A 181 -5.49 20.64 -31.17
N GLY A 182 -5.67 21.87 -31.63
CA GLY A 182 -5.12 22.36 -32.88
C GLY A 182 -6.16 22.68 -33.94
N ARG A 183 -5.67 23.10 -35.11
CA ARG A 183 -6.51 23.70 -36.16
C ARG A 183 -7.58 22.75 -36.71
N ALA A 184 -7.33 21.45 -36.70
CA ALA A 184 -8.30 20.44 -37.11
C ALA A 184 -9.62 20.48 -36.29
N LEU A 185 -9.57 21.00 -35.06
CA LEU A 185 -10.75 21.12 -34.19
C LEU A 185 -11.47 22.48 -34.29
N SER A 186 -10.86 23.48 -34.95
CA SER A 186 -11.35 24.87 -34.95
C SER A 186 -12.75 25.08 -35.54
N GLN A 187 -13.24 24.13 -36.35
CA GLN A 187 -14.57 24.16 -36.96
C GLN A 187 -15.54 23.14 -36.37
N THR A 188 -15.11 22.36 -35.38
CA THR A 188 -15.99 21.41 -34.69
C THR A 188 -16.97 22.19 -33.80
N THR A 189 -18.22 21.72 -33.76
CA THR A 189 -19.30 22.40 -33.03
C THR A 189 -19.84 21.56 -31.87
N GLY A 190 -19.28 20.38 -31.65
CA GLY A 190 -19.70 19.48 -30.60
C GLY A 190 -18.73 18.31 -30.39
N PRO A 191 -19.08 17.42 -29.45
CA PRO A 191 -18.33 16.21 -29.17
C PRO A 191 -18.60 15.19 -30.28
N ASP A 192 -17.72 15.17 -31.28
CA ASP A 192 -17.71 14.17 -32.34
C ASP A 192 -16.27 13.74 -32.67
N SER A 193 -16.15 12.60 -33.35
CA SER A 193 -14.89 12.08 -33.90
C SER A 193 -14.44 12.83 -35.15
N ALA A 194 -15.29 13.71 -35.71
CA ALA A 194 -15.01 14.42 -36.94
C ALA A 194 -13.84 15.41 -36.78
N ARG A 195 -13.08 15.56 -37.86
CA ARG A 195 -11.88 16.43 -37.90
C ARG A 195 -11.91 17.27 -39.16
N GLY A 196 -11.68 18.57 -39.00
CA GLY A 196 -11.45 19.47 -40.12
C GLY A 196 -10.01 19.35 -40.66
N PRO A 197 -9.71 19.98 -41.80
CA PRO A 197 -8.34 20.01 -42.33
C PRO A 197 -7.41 20.82 -41.41
N GLY A 198 -6.28 20.23 -41.01
CA GLY A 198 -5.28 20.94 -40.22
C GLY A 198 -4.39 20.03 -39.38
N SER A 199 -3.50 20.64 -38.59
CA SER A 199 -2.72 19.93 -37.58
C SER A 199 -3.61 19.56 -36.40
N LEU A 200 -3.43 18.33 -35.92
CA LEU A 200 -4.01 17.81 -34.69
C LEU A 200 -2.84 17.45 -33.77
N LEU A 201 -2.86 17.99 -32.57
CA LEU A 201 -1.93 17.64 -31.50
C LEU A 201 -2.65 16.73 -30.52
N ARG A 202 -1.94 15.68 -30.09
CA ARG A 202 -2.45 14.62 -29.23
C ARG A 202 -1.58 14.49 -27.98
N ARG A 203 -2.22 14.43 -26.81
CA ARG A 203 -1.58 14.12 -25.53
C ARG A 203 -2.41 13.06 -24.81
N VAL A 204 -1.80 11.94 -24.48
CA VAL A 204 -2.47 10.84 -23.78
C VAL A 204 -2.09 10.92 -22.31
N LEU A 205 -3.11 10.99 -21.48
CA LEU A 205 -3.01 10.99 -20.03
C LEU A 205 -3.50 9.63 -19.54
N LYS A 206 -2.64 8.92 -18.81
CA LYS A 206 -3.03 7.71 -18.08
C LYS A 206 -3.26 8.06 -16.62
N VAL A 207 -4.42 7.68 -16.11
CA VAL A 207 -4.80 7.89 -14.72
C VAL A 207 -5.24 6.57 -14.12
N VAL A 208 -4.73 6.25 -12.96
CA VAL A 208 -5.21 5.10 -12.18
C VAL A 208 -5.99 5.63 -10.98
N TYR A 209 -7.23 5.20 -10.88
CA TYR A 209 -8.13 5.44 -9.77
C TYR A 209 -8.28 4.17 -8.94
N HIS A 210 -8.46 4.35 -7.63
CA HIS A 210 -8.74 3.27 -6.70
C HIS A 210 -10.03 3.59 -5.95
N ALA A 211 -10.90 2.59 -5.79
CA ALA A 211 -12.10 2.73 -4.98
C ALA A 211 -11.68 2.74 -3.51
N ASP A 212 -11.97 3.85 -2.81
CA ASP A 212 -11.98 3.83 -1.36
C ASP A 212 -13.43 3.51 -0.96
N VAL A 213 -13.70 2.28 -0.52
CA VAL A 213 -14.96 2.02 0.20
C VAL A 213 -14.73 2.42 1.63
N ASP A 214 -15.62 3.23 2.16
CA ASP A 214 -15.55 3.76 3.53
C ASP A 214 -15.84 2.63 4.52
N ILE A 215 -14.85 1.77 4.74
CA ILE A 215 -14.74 0.91 5.91
C ILE A 215 -14.32 1.88 7.03
N GLY A 216 -15.27 2.68 7.51
CA GLY A 216 -15.04 3.98 8.15
C GLY A 216 -13.74 4.10 8.93
N ILE A 217 -12.84 5.00 8.56
CA ILE A 217 -11.49 5.02 9.15
C ILE A 217 -11.49 5.21 10.69
N PRO A 218 -10.58 4.53 11.43
CA PRO A 218 -10.39 4.78 12.85
C PRO A 218 -10.14 6.26 13.14
N GLU A 219 -10.93 6.84 14.05
CA GLU A 219 -10.79 8.25 14.44
C GLU A 219 -9.67 8.52 15.47
N ALA A 220 -9.02 7.46 15.95
CA ALA A 220 -7.99 7.49 16.97
C ALA A 220 -6.80 6.64 16.54
N VAL A 221 -5.59 7.07 16.92
CA VAL A 221 -4.35 6.37 16.55
C VAL A 221 -4.17 5.08 17.32
N ILE A 222 -4.65 5.05 18.57
CA ILE A 222 -4.76 3.85 19.39
C ILE A 222 -6.13 3.83 20.03
N SER A 223 -6.82 2.70 19.91
CA SER A 223 -8.04 2.36 20.63
C SER A 223 -7.84 1.04 21.38
N ALA A 224 -7.98 1.05 22.71
CA ALA A 224 -7.72 -0.11 23.57
C ALA A 224 -8.92 -0.43 24.49
N GLY A 225 -9.46 -1.65 24.35
CA GLY A 225 -10.55 -2.18 25.16
C GLY A 225 -10.17 -2.39 26.63
N ASN A 226 -8.91 -2.65 26.93
CA ASN A 226 -8.45 -2.92 28.31
C ASN A 226 -7.14 -2.23 28.67
N GLY A 227 -6.98 -0.97 28.27
CA GLY A 227 -5.86 -0.14 28.71
C GLY A 227 -4.75 -0.01 27.70
N ILE A 228 -4.04 1.11 27.78
CA ILE A 228 -2.82 1.37 27.01
C ILE A 228 -1.66 1.38 27.98
N LYS A 229 -0.67 0.52 27.77
CA LYS A 229 0.58 0.49 28.54
C LYS A 229 1.77 0.65 27.60
N ILE A 230 2.50 1.75 27.76
CA ILE A 230 3.69 2.08 26.98
C ILE A 230 4.87 2.21 27.95
N GLU A 231 5.72 1.20 27.99
CA GLU A 231 6.92 1.18 28.83
C GLU A 231 8.16 1.47 27.97
N MET A 232 8.72 2.66 28.12
CA MET A 232 9.83 3.15 27.28
C MET A 232 10.99 3.62 28.15
N THR A 233 12.23 3.54 27.66
CA THR A 233 13.38 4.13 28.39
C THR A 233 13.52 5.64 28.15
N LYS A 234 13.12 6.15 26.97
CA LYS A 234 13.22 7.56 26.57
C LYS A 234 11.88 8.31 26.49
N GLY A 235 10.77 7.60 26.37
CA GLY A 235 9.42 8.17 26.30
C GLY A 235 8.65 7.77 25.03
N ALA A 236 7.52 8.42 24.81
CA ALA A 236 6.68 8.23 23.64
C ALA A 236 6.26 9.57 23.02
N GLU A 237 6.07 9.58 21.71
CA GLU A 237 5.55 10.69 20.93
C GLU A 237 4.36 10.21 20.11
N VAL A 238 3.27 10.97 20.19
CA VAL A 238 2.04 10.74 19.46
C VAL A 238 1.78 11.98 18.61
N ASP A 239 1.68 11.78 17.30
CA ASP A 239 1.56 12.86 16.30
C ASP A 239 0.56 12.47 15.19
N LYS A 240 0.28 13.38 14.27
CA LYS A 240 -0.61 13.17 13.12
C LYS A 240 0.00 13.68 11.82
N VAL A 241 -0.37 13.00 10.73
CA VAL A 241 -0.21 13.47 9.36
C VAL A 241 -1.54 14.05 8.90
N GLY A 242 -1.58 15.35 8.62
CA GLY A 242 -2.79 16.03 8.16
C GLY A 242 -3.47 16.89 9.25
N THR A 243 -4.77 17.14 9.09
CA THR A 243 -5.52 18.13 9.89
C THR A 243 -6.49 17.53 10.91
N GLU A 244 -6.62 16.21 10.95
CA GLU A 244 -7.58 15.50 11.82
C GLU A 244 -7.26 15.72 13.32
N ALA A 245 -8.24 15.49 14.20
CA ALA A 245 -7.99 15.57 15.64
C ALA A 245 -7.15 14.37 16.08
N LEU A 246 -6.06 14.61 16.82
CA LEU A 246 -5.22 13.53 17.32
C LEU A 246 -5.86 12.94 18.58
N LYS A 247 -6.27 11.67 18.55
CA LYS A 247 -6.96 11.02 19.67
C LYS A 247 -6.27 9.73 20.10
N LEU A 248 -6.18 9.52 21.41
CA LEU A 248 -5.97 8.21 22.04
C LEU A 248 -7.25 7.83 22.79
N ARG A 249 -7.70 6.58 22.66
CA ARG A 249 -8.91 6.10 23.35
C ARG A 249 -8.61 4.80 24.10
N SER A 250 -9.01 4.75 25.37
CA SER A 250 -8.86 3.59 26.23
C SER A 250 -10.09 3.45 27.12
N LYS A 251 -10.67 2.24 27.22
CA LYS A 251 -11.74 1.99 28.20
C LYS A 251 -11.23 1.91 29.64
N LYS A 252 -9.90 1.92 29.83
CA LYS A 252 -9.19 1.89 31.12
C LYS A 252 -8.21 3.07 31.21
N GLY A 253 -7.13 2.92 31.95
CA GLY A 253 -6.07 3.90 32.07
C GLY A 253 -5.17 3.98 30.82
N VAL A 254 -4.31 5.00 30.82
CA VAL A 254 -3.20 5.15 29.89
C VAL A 254 -1.93 5.33 30.71
N ASP A 255 -1.05 4.34 30.65
CA ASP A 255 0.21 4.29 31.38
C ASP A 255 1.38 4.52 30.41
N VAL A 256 2.16 5.57 30.63
CA VAL A 256 3.43 5.79 29.91
C VAL A 256 4.55 5.87 30.93
N THR A 257 5.26 4.76 31.10
CA THR A 257 6.20 4.56 32.21
C THR A 257 7.61 4.26 31.73
N LYS A 258 8.55 4.40 32.64
CA LYS A 258 9.88 3.79 32.55
C LYS A 258 9.82 2.35 33.06
N PRO A 259 10.85 1.55 32.79
CA PRO A 259 10.89 0.18 33.31
C PRO A 259 10.93 0.05 34.83
N ASP A 260 11.28 1.12 35.55
CA ASP A 260 11.21 1.17 37.02
C ASP A 260 9.79 1.49 37.55
N GLY A 261 8.81 1.63 36.65
CA GLY A 261 7.42 1.94 36.96
C GLY A 261 7.14 3.42 37.23
N SER A 262 8.15 4.30 37.15
CA SER A 262 7.93 5.75 37.24
C SER A 262 7.37 6.33 35.94
N ASP A 263 6.61 7.42 36.03
CA ASP A 263 6.08 8.13 34.86
C ASP A 263 7.20 8.50 33.88
N ASN A 264 6.88 8.37 32.59
CA ASN A 264 7.73 8.79 31.49
C ASN A 264 7.03 9.86 30.63
N ILE A 265 7.79 10.46 29.71
CA ILE A 265 7.30 11.55 28.88
C ILE A 265 6.37 10.99 27.80
N LEU A 266 5.16 11.53 27.72
CA LEU A 266 4.25 11.40 26.58
C LEU A 266 4.16 12.75 25.87
N THR A 267 4.72 12.84 24.67
CA THR A 267 4.66 14.07 23.86
C THR A 267 3.47 13.98 22.91
N MET A 268 2.57 14.96 22.94
CA MET A 268 1.40 15.01 22.08
C MET A 268 1.00 16.47 21.83
N ALA A 269 1.01 16.91 20.56
CA ALA A 269 0.68 18.29 20.19
C ALA A 269 -0.80 18.42 19.82
N ASP A 270 -1.55 19.22 20.61
CA ASP A 270 -2.97 19.52 20.39
C ASP A 270 -3.83 18.24 20.22
N GLY A 271 -3.84 17.41 21.27
CA GLY A 271 -4.41 16.07 21.26
C GLY A 271 -5.44 15.81 22.35
N GLU A 272 -6.23 14.75 22.20
CA GLU A 272 -7.26 14.33 23.16
C GLU A 272 -6.97 12.91 23.65
N ILE A 273 -7.00 12.71 24.98
CA ILE A 273 -6.88 11.38 25.58
C ILE A 273 -8.20 11.04 26.25
N TYR A 274 -8.91 10.07 25.71
CA TYR A 274 -10.11 9.52 26.32
C TYR A 274 -9.76 8.27 27.12
N ARG A 275 -10.10 8.28 28.40
CA ARG A 275 -9.74 7.22 29.35
C ARG A 275 -10.78 7.02 30.43
N ASN A 276 -10.68 5.93 31.19
CA ASN A 276 -11.44 5.81 32.42
C ASN A 276 -10.98 6.86 33.46
N ALA A 277 -11.92 7.63 34.00
CA ALA A 277 -11.67 8.67 35.00
C ALA A 277 -10.91 8.13 36.25
N ALA A 278 -11.28 6.92 36.68
CA ALA A 278 -10.74 6.29 37.89
C ALA A 278 -9.34 5.71 37.70
N ASP A 279 -9.02 5.26 36.49
CA ASP A 279 -7.73 4.63 36.18
C ASP A 279 -6.64 5.67 35.84
N GLY A 280 -7.00 6.84 35.31
CA GLY A 280 -6.02 7.93 35.13
C GLY A 280 -5.20 7.91 33.83
N VAL A 281 -4.49 9.02 33.60
CA VAL A 281 -3.29 9.04 32.74
C VAL A 281 -2.08 9.07 33.67
N HIS A 282 -1.21 8.07 33.57
CA HIS A 282 0.05 7.98 34.32
C HIS A 282 1.22 8.27 33.39
N ALA A 283 1.44 9.56 33.13
CA ALA A 283 2.47 10.05 32.22
C ALA A 283 2.87 11.50 32.56
N ALA A 284 4.12 11.86 32.29
CA ALA A 284 4.55 13.26 32.23
C ALA A 284 4.21 13.83 30.86
N VAL A 285 2.97 14.31 30.70
CA VAL A 285 2.47 14.82 29.41
C VAL A 285 3.16 16.13 29.00
N SER A 286 3.65 16.17 27.76
CA SER A 286 4.25 17.35 27.14
C SER A 286 3.46 17.78 25.91
N GLY A 287 2.93 19.00 25.94
CA GLY A 287 2.09 19.56 24.88
C GLY A 287 0.75 20.08 25.42
N SER A 288 -0.17 20.40 24.52
CA SER A 288 -1.57 20.75 24.88
C SER A 288 -2.41 19.49 24.70
N VAL A 289 -2.77 18.84 25.80
CA VAL A 289 -3.56 17.61 25.79
C VAL A 289 -4.80 17.79 26.64
N ASP A 290 -5.95 17.51 26.03
CA ASP A 290 -7.23 17.49 26.72
C ASP A 290 -7.56 16.06 27.16
N GLU A 291 -7.48 15.80 28.47
CA GLU A 291 -7.96 14.54 29.05
C GLU A 291 -9.49 14.57 29.17
N LYS A 292 -10.14 13.50 28.68
CA LYS A 292 -11.58 13.34 28.67
C LYS A 292 -11.96 11.98 29.26
N ASP A 293 -13.13 11.94 29.89
CA ASP A 293 -13.71 10.68 30.35
C ASP A 293 -14.21 9.90 29.12
N GLU A 294 -13.71 8.68 28.95
CA GLU A 294 -14.16 7.76 27.92
C GLU A 294 -15.55 7.24 28.27
N ASP A 295 -16.47 7.33 27.31
CA ASP A 295 -17.79 6.75 27.44
C ASP A 295 -17.68 5.21 27.38
N PRO A 296 -18.02 4.46 28.45
CA PRO A 296 -17.97 3.01 28.46
C PRO A 296 -18.90 2.36 27.43
N ASP A 297 -19.93 3.08 26.96
CA ASP A 297 -20.90 2.60 25.99
C ASP A 297 -20.57 2.98 24.55
N SER A 298 -19.60 3.88 24.35
CA SER A 298 -19.17 4.27 23.00
C SER A 298 -18.39 3.15 22.32
N ALA A 299 -18.64 2.93 21.03
CA ALA A 299 -17.83 2.01 20.24
C ALA A 299 -16.46 2.64 19.89
N PHE A 300 -15.49 1.78 19.55
CA PHE A 300 -14.33 2.14 18.74
C PHE A 300 -14.67 2.00 17.26
N PHE A 301 -13.67 2.11 16.38
CA PHE A 301 -13.82 1.62 15.02
C PHE A 301 -14.21 0.14 15.03
N GLU A 302 -15.35 -0.17 14.43
CA GLU A 302 -15.88 -1.51 14.30
C GLU A 302 -15.55 -2.04 12.93
N LEU A 303 -14.81 -3.15 12.92
CA LEU A 303 -14.59 -3.97 11.75
C LEU A 303 -15.22 -5.31 12.08
N SER A 304 -16.17 -5.77 11.28
CA SER A 304 -16.65 -7.15 11.39
C SER A 304 -15.66 -8.09 10.71
N TRP A 305 -15.62 -9.35 11.14
CA TRP A 305 -14.71 -10.31 10.54
C TRP A 305 -14.98 -10.48 9.04
N ASP A 306 -16.25 -10.43 8.61
CA ASP A 306 -16.64 -10.51 7.19
C ASP A 306 -16.10 -9.35 6.32
N GLU A 307 -15.80 -8.20 6.92
CA GLU A 307 -15.25 -7.03 6.23
C GLU A 307 -13.71 -7.09 6.11
N VAL A 308 -13.04 -8.02 6.79
CA VAL A 308 -11.59 -8.20 6.71
C VAL A 308 -11.17 -8.68 5.32
N PRO A 309 -10.13 -8.09 4.71
CA PRO A 309 -9.57 -8.55 3.44
C PRO A 309 -8.88 -9.91 3.59
N LYS A 310 -9.59 -10.98 3.25
CA LYS A 310 -9.13 -12.37 3.32
C LYS A 310 -8.76 -12.89 1.94
N ALA A 311 -7.75 -13.75 1.88
CA ALA A 311 -7.49 -14.56 0.71
C ALA A 311 -8.70 -15.47 0.42
N SER A 312 -9.09 -15.59 -0.86
CA SER A 312 -10.21 -16.44 -1.26
C SER A 312 -9.95 -17.91 -0.91
N ALA A 313 -10.99 -18.61 -0.45
CA ALA A 313 -10.96 -20.06 -0.27
C ALA A 313 -11.11 -20.81 -1.62
N ASP A 314 -11.42 -20.12 -2.72
CA ASP A 314 -11.50 -20.72 -4.05
C ASP A 314 -10.09 -21.04 -4.58
N PRO A 315 -9.78 -22.31 -4.93
CA PRO A 315 -8.50 -22.68 -5.53
C PRO A 315 -8.20 -22.05 -6.90
N GLY A 316 -9.18 -21.41 -7.54
CA GLY A 316 -9.03 -20.64 -8.78
C GLY A 316 -8.66 -19.16 -8.58
N GLU A 317 -8.81 -18.61 -7.37
CA GLU A 317 -8.67 -17.16 -7.11
C GLU A 317 -7.43 -16.82 -6.27
N ALA A 318 -7.05 -17.70 -5.34
CA ALA A 318 -5.88 -17.51 -4.47
C ALA A 318 -4.99 -18.76 -4.43
N VAL A 319 -3.72 -18.58 -4.03
CA VAL A 319 -2.80 -19.68 -3.76
C VAL A 319 -3.28 -20.44 -2.54
N GLN A 320 -3.42 -21.77 -2.67
CA GLN A 320 -3.93 -22.63 -1.60
C GLN A 320 -2.80 -23.50 -1.06
N ILE A 321 -2.36 -23.25 0.17
CA ILE A 321 -1.32 -24.07 0.85
C ILE A 321 -1.92 -24.77 2.08
N GLN A 322 -1.19 -25.74 2.61
CA GLN A 322 -1.58 -26.49 3.82
C GLN A 322 -1.04 -25.82 5.09
N GLY A 323 -1.76 -25.92 6.19
CA GLY A 323 -1.24 -25.59 7.53
C GLY A 323 -0.06 -26.48 7.91
N GLY A 324 0.77 -26.01 8.84
CA GLY A 324 1.96 -26.70 9.33
C GLY A 324 3.18 -25.78 9.44
N VAL A 325 4.34 -26.39 9.62
CA VAL A 325 5.61 -25.67 9.86
C VAL A 325 6.45 -25.63 8.58
N TYR A 326 6.76 -24.44 8.12
CA TYR A 326 7.59 -24.10 6.97
C TYR A 326 8.95 -23.59 7.45
N VAL A 327 10.00 -24.38 7.21
CA VAL A 327 11.34 -24.13 7.74
C VAL A 327 12.29 -23.70 6.62
N VAL A 328 12.83 -22.49 6.70
CA VAL A 328 13.90 -21.99 5.83
C VAL A 328 15.17 -22.79 6.11
N GLN A 329 15.75 -23.38 5.07
CA GLN A 329 17.02 -24.10 5.12
C GLN A 329 18.21 -23.15 4.81
N PRO A 330 19.45 -23.52 5.17
CA PRO A 330 20.65 -22.72 4.89
C PRO A 330 20.95 -22.61 3.39
N THR A 331 20.29 -23.42 2.56
CA THR A 331 20.33 -23.38 1.10
C THR A 331 19.35 -22.36 0.50
N GLY A 332 18.53 -21.69 1.32
CA GLY A 332 17.46 -20.79 0.86
C GLY A 332 16.19 -21.51 0.40
N THR A 333 16.15 -22.84 0.45
CA THR A 333 14.95 -23.66 0.19
C THR A 333 14.09 -23.79 1.46
N TYR A 334 12.86 -24.26 1.30
CA TYR A 334 11.95 -24.51 2.41
C TYR A 334 11.69 -26.00 2.60
N LYS A 335 11.52 -26.43 3.85
CA LYS A 335 11.02 -27.76 4.20
C LYS A 335 9.74 -27.64 5.00
N TYR A 336 8.73 -28.40 4.62
CA TYR A 336 7.41 -28.43 5.22
C TYR A 336 7.25 -29.61 6.17
N TYR A 337 6.56 -29.38 7.30
CA TYR A 337 6.16 -30.40 8.26
C TYR A 337 4.66 -30.27 8.53
N ASP A 338 3.92 -31.33 8.23
CA ASP A 338 2.49 -31.46 8.50
C ASP A 338 2.25 -31.82 9.98
N MET A 339 2.48 -30.84 10.85
CA MET A 339 2.30 -30.97 12.31
C MET A 339 2.26 -29.58 12.96
N SER A 340 1.80 -29.53 14.21
CA SER A 340 1.83 -28.32 15.02
C SER A 340 3.27 -27.88 15.34
N LEU A 341 3.46 -26.64 15.75
CA LEU A 341 4.78 -26.16 16.19
C LEU A 341 5.31 -26.91 17.42
N SER A 342 4.43 -27.28 18.35
CA SER A 342 4.81 -28.02 19.56
C SER A 342 5.32 -29.42 19.21
N ASP A 343 4.64 -30.11 18.30
CA ASP A 343 5.06 -31.43 17.80
C ASP A 343 6.37 -31.32 17.01
N TYR A 344 6.50 -30.31 16.16
CA TYR A 344 7.76 -30.04 15.46
C TYR A 344 8.91 -29.83 16.43
N LYS A 345 8.72 -29.03 17.49
CA LYS A 345 9.73 -28.78 18.54
C LYS A 345 10.06 -30.03 19.35
N ALA A 346 9.13 -30.97 19.51
CA ALA A 346 9.38 -32.23 20.19
C ALA A 346 10.29 -33.20 19.42
N LEU A 347 10.48 -32.99 18.10
CA LEU A 347 11.43 -33.77 17.32
C LEU A 347 12.87 -33.53 17.79
N THR A 348 13.75 -34.51 17.58
CA THR A 348 15.19 -34.31 17.81
C THR A 348 15.83 -33.80 16.52
N PRO A 349 16.47 -32.62 16.49
CA PRO A 349 17.17 -32.13 15.30
C PRO A 349 18.42 -32.97 15.02
N ASP A 350 18.74 -33.14 13.74
CA ASP A 350 19.99 -33.77 13.31
C ASP A 350 21.19 -32.93 13.77
N ALA A 351 22.17 -33.56 14.41
CA ALA A 351 23.29 -32.85 15.03
C ALA A 351 24.22 -32.14 14.02
N ALA A 352 24.24 -32.56 12.76
CA ALA A 352 25.10 -31.97 11.73
C ALA A 352 24.43 -30.82 10.98
N THR A 353 23.11 -30.90 10.78
CA THR A 353 22.35 -29.98 9.92
C THR A 353 21.37 -29.11 10.68
N GLY A 354 21.01 -29.47 11.92
CA GLY A 354 19.93 -28.88 12.69
C GLY A 354 18.52 -29.24 12.18
N ILE A 355 18.41 -29.91 11.03
CA ILE A 355 17.13 -30.25 10.40
C ILE A 355 16.46 -31.39 11.15
N ARG A 356 15.15 -31.29 11.37
CA ARG A 356 14.35 -32.32 12.05
C ARG A 356 13.86 -33.38 11.05
N PRO A 357 13.66 -34.64 11.47
CA PRO A 357 13.23 -35.71 10.57
C PRO A 357 11.77 -35.54 10.09
N GLY A 358 11.43 -36.14 8.95
CA GLY A 358 10.04 -36.30 8.48
C GLY A 358 9.48 -35.21 7.56
N GLY A 359 10.18 -34.09 7.35
CA GLY A 359 9.69 -32.99 6.51
C GLY A 359 9.90 -33.16 5.00
N VAL A 360 9.03 -32.53 4.21
CA VAL A 360 9.02 -32.53 2.73
C VAL A 360 9.80 -31.33 2.20
N ASP A 361 10.77 -31.56 1.30
CA ASP A 361 11.47 -30.46 0.62
C ASP A 361 10.55 -29.82 -0.42
N LEU A 362 10.41 -28.50 -0.37
CA LEU A 362 9.50 -27.74 -1.24
C LEU A 362 10.21 -27.24 -2.50
N SER A 363 9.48 -27.24 -3.61
CA SER A 363 9.87 -26.52 -4.84
C SER A 363 9.78 -25.00 -4.66
N ASP A 364 10.27 -24.24 -5.62
CA ASP A 364 10.31 -22.77 -5.52
C ASP A 364 8.91 -22.13 -5.45
N ASN A 365 7.89 -22.86 -5.92
CA ASN A 365 6.47 -22.48 -5.90
C ASN A 365 5.60 -23.35 -4.97
N TRP A 366 6.24 -24.13 -4.09
CA TRP A 366 5.61 -24.98 -3.07
C TRP A 366 4.54 -25.94 -3.61
N LYS A 367 4.74 -26.53 -4.79
CA LYS A 367 3.73 -27.39 -5.43
C LYS A 367 3.34 -28.61 -4.58
N GLU A 368 4.22 -29.04 -3.67
CA GLU A 368 4.05 -30.23 -2.83
C GLU A 368 2.95 -30.06 -1.78
N VAL A 369 2.64 -28.83 -1.37
CA VAL A 369 1.61 -28.52 -0.35
C VAL A 369 0.36 -27.89 -0.97
N ARG A 370 0.23 -27.94 -2.30
CA ARG A 370 -0.86 -27.31 -3.05
C ARG A 370 -1.73 -28.37 -3.72
N PRO A 371 -3.05 -28.19 -3.77
CA PRO A 371 -3.91 -29.08 -4.53
C PRO A 371 -3.62 -28.94 -6.03
N SER A 372 -3.76 -30.04 -6.78
CA SER A 372 -3.45 -30.07 -8.23
C SER A 372 -4.22 -29.03 -9.05
N SER A 373 -5.45 -28.69 -8.64
CA SER A 373 -6.28 -27.64 -9.25
C SER A 373 -5.72 -26.23 -9.06
N ASN A 374 -4.89 -26.02 -8.04
CA ASN A 374 -4.34 -24.70 -7.70
C ASN A 374 -2.98 -24.45 -8.35
N LEU A 375 -2.32 -25.44 -8.93
CA LEU A 375 -0.95 -25.30 -9.48
C LEU A 375 -0.84 -24.29 -10.64
N GLY A 376 -1.95 -23.94 -11.27
CA GLY A 376 -2.01 -22.88 -12.30
C GLY A 376 -2.00 -21.45 -11.72
N ILE A 377 -2.28 -21.28 -10.43
CA ILE A 377 -2.27 -19.97 -9.76
C ILE A 377 -0.82 -19.60 -9.42
N GLY A 378 -0.34 -18.50 -10.00
CA GLY A 378 0.98 -17.94 -9.70
C GLY A 378 1.02 -17.20 -8.35
N GLY A 379 2.12 -16.52 -8.07
CA GLY A 379 2.21 -15.55 -6.97
C GLY A 379 2.74 -16.06 -5.64
N LEU A 380 3.28 -17.28 -5.60
CA LEU A 380 4.15 -17.76 -4.53
C LEU A 380 5.48 -18.20 -5.12
N ASN A 381 6.58 -17.61 -4.68
CA ASN A 381 7.92 -17.88 -5.19
C ASN A 381 9.00 -17.82 -4.10
N VAL A 382 10.06 -18.62 -4.25
CA VAL A 382 11.22 -18.62 -3.34
C VAL A 382 12.46 -18.15 -4.10
N ASP A 383 12.98 -16.97 -3.73
CA ASP A 383 14.30 -16.50 -4.17
C ASP A 383 15.37 -17.01 -3.18
N LYS A 384 15.93 -18.17 -3.50
CA LYS A 384 16.99 -18.83 -2.71
C LYS A 384 18.24 -17.98 -2.54
N SER A 385 18.52 -17.09 -3.51
CA SER A 385 19.70 -16.23 -3.46
C SER A 385 19.58 -15.14 -2.40
N LYS A 386 18.34 -14.80 -2.02
CA LYS A 386 18.00 -13.79 -1.01
C LYS A 386 17.34 -14.37 0.24
N TYR A 387 17.18 -15.69 0.33
CA TYR A 387 16.42 -16.35 1.40
C TYR A 387 14.99 -15.78 1.52
N MET A 388 14.38 -15.43 0.39
CA MET A 388 13.12 -14.69 0.36
C MET A 388 11.98 -15.58 -0.12
N LEU A 389 10.87 -15.58 0.63
CA LEU A 389 9.56 -16.05 0.19
C LEU A 389 8.78 -14.83 -0.29
N GLU A 390 8.37 -14.83 -1.55
CA GLU A 390 7.66 -13.75 -2.20
C GLU A 390 6.22 -14.15 -2.48
N LEU A 391 5.28 -13.35 -1.97
CA LEU A 391 3.86 -13.44 -2.22
C LEU A 391 3.41 -12.24 -3.08
N THR A 392 2.91 -12.52 -4.29
CA THR A 392 2.34 -11.51 -5.20
C THR A 392 0.89 -11.79 -5.59
N LYS A 393 0.32 -12.86 -5.02
CA LYS A 393 -1.11 -13.14 -5.00
C LYS A 393 -1.50 -13.55 -3.58
N ASP A 394 -2.78 -13.45 -3.29
CA ASP A 394 -3.37 -13.92 -2.04
C ASP A 394 -3.05 -15.39 -1.77
N VAL A 395 -2.76 -15.71 -0.52
CA VAL A 395 -2.44 -17.04 -0.02
C VAL A 395 -3.41 -17.41 1.08
N ASN A 396 -4.21 -18.44 0.84
CA ASN A 396 -5.08 -19.05 1.83
C ASN A 396 -4.45 -20.34 2.37
N VAL A 397 -4.40 -20.45 3.69
CA VAL A 397 -3.92 -21.62 4.42
C VAL A 397 -5.12 -22.50 4.77
N ASN A 398 -5.12 -23.71 4.25
CA ASN A 398 -6.15 -24.72 4.52
C ASN A 398 -5.67 -25.69 5.58
N THR A 399 -6.62 -26.32 6.27
CA THR A 399 -6.34 -27.47 7.14
C THR A 399 -5.49 -28.51 6.41
N SER A 400 -4.36 -28.86 7.00
CA SER A 400 -3.48 -29.89 6.46
C SER A 400 -4.09 -31.30 6.61
N PRO A 401 -3.56 -32.31 5.89
CA PRO A 401 -3.96 -33.71 6.12
C PRO A 401 -3.74 -34.19 7.57
N GLY A 402 -2.75 -33.65 8.27
CA GLY A 402 -2.49 -33.85 9.69
C GLY A 402 -3.46 -33.12 10.62
N GLY A 403 -4.40 -32.34 10.10
CA GLY A 403 -5.39 -31.60 10.88
C GLY A 403 -4.86 -30.30 11.48
N VAL A 404 -3.83 -29.70 10.86
CA VAL A 404 -3.22 -28.44 11.31
C VAL A 404 -3.79 -27.29 10.51
N ASP A 405 -4.41 -26.34 11.20
CA ASP A 405 -4.91 -25.09 10.62
C ASP A 405 -3.89 -23.94 10.71
N ASP A 406 -2.94 -24.04 11.65
CA ASP A 406 -1.92 -23.02 11.89
C ASP A 406 -0.90 -22.97 10.74
N ILE A 407 -0.32 -21.80 10.49
CA ILE A 407 0.87 -21.66 9.66
C ILE A 407 2.02 -21.11 10.49
N VAL A 408 3.17 -21.79 10.42
CA VAL A 408 4.41 -21.29 11.01
C VAL A 408 5.49 -21.17 9.94
N ILE A 409 6.02 -19.97 9.73
CA ILE A 409 7.15 -19.74 8.84
C ILE A 409 8.36 -19.38 9.71
N THR A 410 9.37 -20.25 9.72
CA THR A 410 10.49 -20.16 10.67
C THR A 410 11.81 -20.54 10.05
N THR A 411 12.91 -20.27 10.75
CA THR A 411 14.22 -20.84 10.44
C THR A 411 14.43 -22.15 11.20
N ILE A 412 15.49 -22.91 10.89
CA ILE A 412 15.80 -24.18 11.56
C ILE A 412 15.80 -24.06 13.10
N GLN A 413 16.21 -22.91 13.63
CA GLN A 413 16.28 -22.64 15.07
C GLN A 413 15.40 -21.47 15.50
N GLY A 414 14.39 -21.10 14.70
CA GLY A 414 13.50 -20.00 15.07
C GLY A 414 12.67 -20.35 16.31
N ARG A 415 12.67 -19.45 17.29
CA ARG A 415 11.91 -19.57 18.54
C ARG A 415 10.65 -18.70 18.46
N ARG A 416 9.47 -19.27 18.70
CA ARG A 416 8.24 -18.50 19.00
C ARG A 416 8.40 -17.82 20.36
N LEU A 417 7.86 -16.62 20.51
CA LEU A 417 7.78 -15.94 21.81
C LEU A 417 7.00 -16.82 22.80
N HIS A 418 7.51 -16.95 24.01
CA HIS A 418 6.87 -17.67 25.10
C HIS A 418 5.91 -16.73 25.85
N GLU A 419 4.89 -17.25 26.53
CA GLU A 419 3.99 -16.45 27.38
C GLU A 419 4.76 -15.67 28.47
N GLU A 420 5.89 -16.22 28.91
CA GLU A 420 6.80 -15.54 29.84
C GLU A 420 7.50 -14.32 29.23
N ASP A 421 7.62 -14.22 27.90
CA ASP A 421 8.22 -13.07 27.23
C ASP A 421 7.32 -11.81 27.33
N THR A 422 6.02 -11.99 27.58
CA THR A 422 5.04 -10.91 27.77
C THR A 422 4.67 -10.70 29.24
N THR A 423 4.86 -11.69 30.11
CA THR A 423 4.37 -11.67 31.51
C THR A 423 5.45 -11.79 32.60
N GLY A 424 6.71 -12.08 32.25
CA GLY A 424 7.77 -12.39 33.21
C GLY A 424 9.17 -11.90 32.83
N ASP A 425 10.13 -12.20 33.71
CA ASP A 425 11.55 -11.96 33.47
C ASP A 425 12.01 -12.80 32.27
N PHE A 426 12.48 -12.14 31.20
CA PHE A 426 13.06 -12.85 30.05
C PHE A 426 14.20 -13.77 30.52
N MET A 427 14.00 -15.09 30.38
CA MET A 427 15.00 -16.10 30.66
C MET A 427 15.47 -16.76 29.37
N PHE A 428 16.77 -16.66 29.12
CA PHE A 428 17.42 -17.35 28.02
C PHE A 428 17.54 -18.84 28.35
N THR A 429 16.91 -19.68 27.54
CA THR A 429 17.17 -21.12 27.51
C THR A 429 18.35 -21.37 26.58
N ALA A 430 19.43 -21.94 27.12
CA ALA A 430 20.68 -22.18 26.39
C ALA A 430 20.52 -23.09 25.14
N ASP A 431 19.41 -23.81 25.05
CA ASP A 431 19.11 -24.75 23.97
C ASP A 431 18.54 -24.06 22.71
N ASP A 432 18.12 -22.79 22.79
CA ASP A 432 17.52 -22.02 21.68
C ASP A 432 18.48 -21.00 21.05
N ALA A 433 19.77 -21.09 21.39
CA ALA A 433 20.80 -20.22 20.89
C ALA A 433 21.21 -20.64 19.47
N THR A 434 20.61 -20.04 18.42
CA THR A 434 21.31 -19.36 17.31
C THR A 434 20.30 -18.96 16.21
N PHE A 435 19.94 -17.67 16.09
CA PHE A 435 19.11 -17.16 14.99
C PHE A 435 19.99 -16.94 13.74
N PHE A 436 20.28 -17.98 12.97
CA PHE A 436 21.12 -17.87 11.76
C PHE A 436 20.29 -17.55 10.51
N LEU A 437 20.65 -16.42 9.87
CA LEU A 437 20.20 -15.91 8.56
C LEU A 437 18.68 -15.67 8.48
N PRO A 438 18.20 -14.44 8.65
CA PRO A 438 16.77 -14.20 8.58
C PRO A 438 16.33 -14.42 7.14
N GLY A 439 15.48 -15.43 6.92
CA GLY A 439 14.63 -15.43 5.75
C GLY A 439 13.79 -14.15 5.72
N THR A 440 13.22 -13.82 4.57
CA THR A 440 12.30 -12.70 4.44
C THR A 440 11.01 -13.17 3.79
N LEU A 441 9.88 -12.95 4.45
CA LEU A 441 8.57 -12.94 3.84
C LEU A 441 8.36 -11.57 3.19
N HIS A 442 8.25 -11.53 1.87
CA HIS A 442 7.93 -10.34 1.10
C HIS A 442 6.53 -10.49 0.53
N MET A 443 5.63 -9.57 0.88
CA MET A 443 4.25 -9.52 0.42
C MET A 443 4.06 -8.27 -0.43
N SER A 444 3.61 -8.43 -1.67
CA SER A 444 3.25 -7.33 -2.57
C SER A 444 1.81 -7.52 -3.03
N ASN A 445 0.92 -6.58 -2.70
CA ASN A 445 -0.51 -6.62 -3.03
C ASN A 445 -1.15 -8.00 -2.77
N SER A 446 -0.91 -8.54 -1.58
CA SER A 446 -1.33 -9.90 -1.22
C SER A 446 -1.73 -10.03 0.24
N ASN A 447 -2.68 -10.92 0.48
CA ASN A 447 -3.14 -11.32 1.79
C ASN A 447 -2.62 -12.72 2.14
N LEU A 448 -2.11 -12.90 3.36
CA LEU A 448 -1.85 -14.23 3.93
C LEU A 448 -2.93 -14.52 4.97
N THR A 449 -3.81 -15.46 4.70
CA THR A 449 -4.96 -15.79 5.56
C THR A 449 -4.87 -17.20 6.09
N SER A 450 -5.11 -17.36 7.39
CA SER A 450 -5.17 -18.65 8.08
C SER A 450 -6.40 -18.75 8.98
N LYS A 451 -6.98 -19.96 9.04
CA LYS A 451 -8.03 -20.33 10.00
C LYS A 451 -7.50 -20.64 11.40
N GLY A 452 -6.20 -20.90 11.50
CA GLY A 452 -5.52 -21.12 12.78
C GLY A 452 -4.66 -19.93 13.17
N ASP A 453 -3.66 -20.21 14.00
CA ASP A 453 -2.61 -19.25 14.34
C ASP A 453 -1.74 -18.92 13.12
N VAL A 454 -1.18 -17.71 13.09
CA VAL A 454 -0.14 -17.30 12.13
C VAL A 454 1.14 -16.91 12.86
N ASP A 455 2.18 -17.73 12.75
CA ASP A 455 3.50 -17.43 13.30
C ASP A 455 4.51 -17.15 12.17
N VAL A 456 4.98 -15.91 12.05
CA VAL A 456 6.07 -15.52 11.14
C VAL A 456 7.31 -15.17 11.95
N LEU A 457 8.25 -16.11 11.97
CA LEU A 457 9.51 -16.05 12.73
C LEU A 457 10.72 -15.73 11.84
N ILE A 458 10.45 -15.01 10.74
CA ILE A 458 11.42 -14.51 9.76
C ILE A 458 11.12 -13.04 9.49
N ASN A 459 12.01 -12.29 8.83
CA ASN A 459 11.74 -10.88 8.51
C ASN A 459 10.46 -10.75 7.66
N VAL A 460 9.71 -9.67 7.84
CA VAL A 460 8.49 -9.39 7.07
C VAL A 460 8.59 -8.04 6.40
N ASN A 461 8.36 -8.02 5.08
CA ASN A 461 8.27 -6.83 4.26
C ASN A 461 6.90 -6.81 3.56
N GLY A 462 6.09 -5.78 3.84
CA GLY A 462 4.79 -5.59 3.20
C GLY A 462 4.76 -4.37 2.28
N GLU A 463 4.37 -4.58 1.03
CA GLU A 463 4.03 -3.58 0.03
C GLU A 463 2.54 -3.72 -0.30
N ASN A 464 1.69 -3.02 0.47
CA ASN A 464 0.24 -3.17 0.40
C ASN A 464 -0.23 -4.62 0.60
N GLY A 465 0.24 -5.25 1.67
CA GLY A 465 -0.18 -6.60 2.05
C GLY A 465 -0.94 -6.65 3.37
N SER A 466 -1.56 -7.79 3.66
CA SER A 466 -2.15 -8.05 4.99
C SER A 466 -1.86 -9.45 5.50
N ILE A 467 -1.73 -9.59 6.82
CA ILE A 467 -1.71 -10.88 7.50
C ILE A 467 -3.01 -11.01 8.29
N VAL A 468 -3.71 -12.12 8.09
CA VAL A 468 -5.04 -12.39 8.65
C VAL A 468 -5.03 -13.73 9.38
N ALA A 469 -5.41 -13.72 10.65
CA ALA A 469 -5.50 -14.91 11.50
C ALA A 469 -6.85 -14.98 12.23
N GLU A 470 -7.58 -16.10 12.07
CA GLU A 470 -8.72 -16.45 12.93
C GLU A 470 -8.24 -16.87 14.35
N GLY A 471 -7.00 -17.35 14.47
CA GLY A 471 -6.35 -17.59 15.75
C GLY A 471 -5.58 -16.38 16.27
N ASN A 472 -4.47 -16.66 16.96
CA ASN A 472 -3.49 -15.67 17.37
C ASN A 472 -2.47 -15.41 16.24
N ALA A 473 -1.78 -14.27 16.30
CA ALA A 473 -0.67 -13.99 15.39
C ALA A 473 0.60 -13.61 16.13
N VAL A 474 1.73 -14.18 15.71
CA VAL A 474 3.06 -13.82 16.19
C VAL A 474 3.95 -13.43 15.01
N VAL A 475 4.42 -12.19 14.99
CA VAL A 475 5.45 -11.72 14.06
C VAL A 475 6.72 -11.41 14.84
N ALA A 476 7.68 -12.33 14.84
CA ALA A 476 8.92 -12.19 15.61
C ALA A 476 10.14 -12.28 14.69
N ALA A 477 10.79 -11.13 14.44
CA ALA A 477 11.90 -11.07 13.49
C ALA A 477 13.07 -10.20 13.99
N PRO A 478 14.33 -10.56 13.69
CA PRO A 478 15.49 -9.78 14.12
C PRO A 478 15.48 -8.34 13.62
N SER A 479 14.85 -8.12 12.47
CA SER A 479 14.45 -6.80 12.04
C SER A 479 13.05 -6.96 11.49
N VAL A 480 12.03 -6.53 12.24
CA VAL A 480 10.75 -6.13 11.61
C VAL A 480 11.00 -4.75 10.98
N ALA A 481 11.88 -4.76 9.99
CA ALA A 481 12.07 -3.66 9.10
C ALA A 481 11.04 -3.83 8.01
N ILE A 482 9.89 -3.21 8.15
CA ILE A 482 9.14 -2.73 6.98
C ILE A 482 9.97 -1.58 6.38
N LYS A 483 11.21 -1.88 5.97
CA LYS A 483 12.16 -0.90 5.45
C LYS A 483 12.08 -0.91 3.94
N LYS A 484 11.67 0.24 3.42
CA LYS A 484 12.14 0.92 2.21
C LYS A 484 13.33 0.25 1.52
N LEU A 485 13.03 -0.70 0.63
CA LEU A 485 13.97 -1.21 -0.36
C LEU A 485 13.73 -0.43 -1.65
N GLY A 486 14.45 0.66 -1.81
CA GLY A 486 14.53 1.37 -3.09
C GLY A 486 13.41 2.37 -3.35
N ALA A 487 13.77 3.44 -4.05
CA ALA A 487 12.91 4.55 -4.38
C ALA A 487 12.20 4.29 -5.71
N VAL A 488 10.96 3.78 -5.72
CA VAL A 488 10.00 4.02 -6.83
C VAL A 488 8.57 3.57 -6.46
N LEU A 489 7.62 4.51 -6.56
CA LEU A 489 6.22 4.35 -6.99
C LEU A 489 5.13 3.69 -6.11
N PHE A 490 5.42 3.05 -4.97
CA PHE A 490 4.37 2.48 -4.10
C PHE A 490 4.47 2.95 -2.64
N GLU A 491 3.33 3.16 -1.98
CA GLU A 491 3.27 3.40 -0.54
C GLU A 491 3.33 2.05 0.20
N GLN A 492 4.36 1.85 1.02
CA GLN A 492 4.53 0.62 1.80
C GLN A 492 3.44 0.53 2.88
N ARG A 493 2.84 -0.65 3.02
CA ARG A 493 1.77 -0.91 3.99
C ARG A 493 1.70 -2.40 4.31
N LEU A 494 1.63 -2.74 5.59
CA LEU A 494 1.29 -4.06 6.09
C LEU A 494 0.20 -3.91 7.15
N SER A 495 -1.01 -4.37 6.83
CA SER A 495 -2.09 -4.44 7.81
C SER A 495 -2.10 -5.79 8.52
N LEU A 496 -2.53 -5.82 9.77
CA LEU A 496 -2.63 -7.02 10.59
C LEU A 496 -4.07 -7.14 11.11
N TYR A 497 -4.72 -8.27 10.86
CA TYR A 497 -6.08 -8.56 11.30
C TYR A 497 -6.10 -9.88 12.07
N VAL A 498 -6.44 -9.85 13.36
CA VAL A 498 -6.24 -11.01 14.25
C VAL A 498 -7.43 -11.16 15.21
N GLN A 499 -8.23 -12.23 15.08
CA GLN A 499 -9.33 -12.48 16.04
C GLN A 499 -8.82 -12.73 17.46
N GLY A 500 -7.72 -13.48 17.61
CA GLY A 500 -7.04 -13.67 18.88
C GLY A 500 -6.04 -12.56 19.22
N ASP A 501 -5.03 -12.91 20.01
CA ASP A 501 -3.98 -11.98 20.43
C ASP A 501 -2.92 -11.77 19.33
N LEU A 502 -2.45 -10.53 19.21
CA LEU A 502 -1.34 -10.17 18.33
C LEU A 502 -0.08 -9.92 19.16
N THR A 503 1.02 -10.57 18.78
CA THR A 503 2.36 -10.26 19.31
C THR A 503 3.34 -9.93 18.19
N VAL A 504 3.97 -8.76 18.26
CA VAL A 504 5.05 -8.34 17.36
C VAL A 504 6.32 -8.17 18.16
N SER A 505 7.43 -8.79 17.75
CA SER A 505 8.73 -8.63 18.43
C SER A 505 9.89 -8.46 17.48
N THR A 506 10.86 -7.64 17.90
CA THR A 506 12.10 -7.40 17.18
C THR A 506 13.33 -8.04 17.82
N PHE A 507 13.13 -9.04 18.68
CA PHE A 507 14.22 -9.66 19.42
C PHE A 507 15.28 -10.28 18.49
N ILE A 508 16.54 -10.00 18.80
CA ILE A 508 17.73 -10.52 18.14
C ILE A 508 18.60 -11.22 19.18
N SER A 509 18.99 -12.45 18.88
CA SER A 509 20.10 -13.12 19.55
C SER A 509 21.15 -13.51 18.53
N GLN A 510 22.28 -12.78 18.52
CA GLN A 510 23.45 -13.12 17.71
C GLN A 510 24.54 -13.70 18.61
N PRO A 511 24.88 -14.99 18.46
CA PRO A 511 26.12 -15.50 19.04
C PRO A 511 27.30 -14.90 18.27
N GLU A 512 28.24 -14.27 18.96
CA GLU A 512 29.55 -13.98 18.36
C GLU A 512 30.28 -15.31 18.15
N ILE A 513 30.34 -15.79 16.91
CA ILE A 513 31.25 -16.88 16.54
C ILE A 513 32.66 -16.28 16.45
N ASN A 514 33.36 -16.23 17.59
CA ASN A 514 34.80 -16.02 17.57
C ASN A 514 35.48 -17.32 17.13
N ALA A 515 36.07 -17.30 15.93
CA ALA A 515 36.90 -18.39 15.43
C ALA A 515 38.17 -18.50 16.30
N TRP A 516 38.24 -19.56 17.11
CA TRP A 516 39.37 -20.04 17.95
C TRP A 516 39.64 -19.38 19.32
N PRO A 517 39.88 -20.17 20.40
CA PRO A 517 39.25 -21.41 20.83
C PRO A 517 38.19 -21.15 21.94
N TYR A 518 36.96 -21.65 21.74
CA TYR A 518 35.91 -21.86 22.76
C TYR A 518 35.76 -20.79 23.87
N PHE A 519 35.71 -19.52 23.48
CA PHE A 519 35.04 -18.51 24.30
C PHE A 519 33.82 -18.03 23.52
N VAL A 520 32.63 -18.40 24.01
CA VAL A 520 31.39 -17.72 23.63
C VAL A 520 31.49 -16.34 24.27
N SER A 521 31.90 -15.34 23.50
CA SER A 521 31.73 -13.94 23.89
C SER A 521 30.23 -13.70 24.08
N PRO A 522 29.78 -12.89 25.08
CA PRO A 522 28.37 -12.72 25.35
C PRO A 522 27.64 -12.36 24.06
N ALA A 523 26.67 -13.21 23.69
CA ALA A 523 25.84 -13.00 22.51
C ALA A 523 25.28 -11.57 22.53
N TYR A 524 25.36 -10.87 21.40
CA TYR A 524 24.61 -9.63 21.23
C TYR A 524 23.13 -10.01 21.31
N THR A 525 22.52 -9.73 22.45
CA THR A 525 21.10 -9.94 22.73
C THR A 525 20.47 -8.58 22.84
N GLY A 526 19.46 -8.30 22.04
CA GLY A 526 18.86 -6.98 21.98
C GLY A 526 17.65 -6.96 21.10
N TYR A 527 17.00 -5.81 21.02
CA TYR A 527 15.85 -5.60 20.16
C TYR A 527 16.24 -4.69 19.00
N GLY A 528 15.83 -5.06 17.79
CA GLY A 528 15.92 -4.22 16.61
C GLY A 528 14.83 -3.14 16.59
N PRO A 529 14.92 -2.14 15.68
CA PRO A 529 13.84 -1.20 15.47
C PRO A 529 12.63 -1.90 14.82
N LEU A 530 11.43 -1.42 15.17
CA LEU A 530 10.15 -1.80 14.59
C LEU A 530 9.56 -0.63 13.81
N ASP A 531 9.14 -0.86 12.58
CA ASP A 531 8.40 0.12 11.78
C ASP A 531 7.16 -0.56 11.20
N LEU A 532 5.97 -0.09 11.55
CA LEU A 532 4.67 -0.62 11.14
C LEU A 532 3.85 0.48 10.46
N GLN A 533 3.31 0.18 9.27
CA GLN A 533 2.48 1.13 8.52
C GLN A 533 1.19 0.45 8.07
N GLY A 534 0.03 1.01 8.42
CA GLY A 534 -1.27 0.45 8.08
C GLY A 534 -2.25 0.38 9.25
N LEU A 535 -3.23 -0.51 9.15
CA LEU A 535 -4.19 -0.80 10.20
C LEU A 535 -3.79 -2.07 10.93
N ILE A 536 -3.66 -1.98 12.26
CA ILE A 536 -3.55 -3.13 13.15
C ILE A 536 -4.89 -3.26 13.85
N TYR A 537 -5.62 -4.34 13.59
CA TYR A 537 -6.91 -4.62 14.18
C TYR A 537 -6.91 -6.00 14.84
N THR A 538 -7.21 -6.04 16.13
CA THR A 538 -7.37 -7.29 16.86
C THR A 538 -8.61 -7.28 17.74
N TRP A 539 -9.27 -8.43 17.83
CA TRP A 539 -10.37 -8.66 18.78
C TRP A 539 -9.83 -9.15 20.15
N GLY A 540 -8.54 -9.46 20.26
CA GLY A 540 -7.80 -9.76 21.49
C GLY A 540 -6.83 -8.63 21.92
N ASP A 541 -5.74 -9.00 22.58
CA ASP A 541 -4.69 -8.10 23.06
C ASP A 541 -3.60 -7.85 22.00
N THR A 542 -3.02 -6.65 21.97
CA THR A 542 -1.83 -6.34 21.17
C THR A 542 -0.60 -6.17 22.06
N ASN A 543 0.46 -6.94 21.78
CA ASN A 543 1.75 -6.87 22.44
C ASN A 543 2.86 -6.52 21.44
N ILE A 544 3.56 -5.40 21.65
CA ILE A 544 4.68 -4.93 20.82
C ILE A 544 5.96 -4.91 21.65
N LEU A 545 6.88 -5.83 21.32
CA LEU A 545 8.10 -6.10 22.08
C LEU A 545 9.35 -5.66 21.31
N ALA A 546 9.76 -4.41 21.51
CA ALA A 546 11.07 -3.87 21.15
C ALA A 546 11.96 -3.64 22.41
N GLY A 547 11.59 -4.27 23.52
CA GLY A 547 12.23 -4.19 24.82
C GLY A 547 11.68 -5.29 25.73
N THR A 548 12.22 -5.40 26.95
CA THR A 548 11.76 -6.38 27.94
C THR A 548 10.94 -5.70 29.02
N PRO A 549 9.72 -6.16 29.32
CA PRO A 549 8.88 -5.59 30.37
C PRO A 549 9.60 -5.53 31.73
N GLY A 550 9.43 -4.42 32.46
CA GLY A 550 9.95 -4.20 33.81
C GLY A 550 11.47 -4.11 33.93
N ARG A 551 12.21 -3.99 32.81
CA ARG A 551 13.68 -3.95 32.83
C ARG A 551 14.25 -2.80 32.01
N ALA A 552 15.36 -2.23 32.48
CA ALA A 552 16.13 -1.28 31.68
C ALA A 552 17.21 -2.04 30.89
N ALA A 553 17.50 -1.59 29.67
CA ALA A 553 18.69 -2.04 28.94
C ALA A 553 19.95 -1.69 29.77
N GLY A 554 20.89 -2.64 29.88
CA GLY A 554 22.08 -2.44 30.68
C GLY A 554 23.21 -3.39 30.29
N PRO A 555 24.48 -3.01 30.55
CA PRO A 555 25.63 -3.88 30.33
C PRO A 555 25.63 -5.02 31.36
N GLY A 556 24.83 -6.05 31.12
CA GLY A 556 24.75 -7.21 31.99
C GLY A 556 26.04 -8.04 31.92
N PHE A 557 26.91 -7.92 32.92
CA PHE A 557 27.88 -8.98 33.23
C PHE A 557 27.10 -10.20 33.73
N GLY A 558 26.70 -11.08 32.81
CA GLY A 558 25.87 -12.26 33.12
C GLY A 558 25.05 -12.84 31.97
N GLY A 559 25.06 -12.24 30.77
CA GLY A 559 24.56 -12.89 29.55
C GLY A 559 23.04 -12.90 29.32
N TYR A 560 22.25 -12.27 30.20
CA TYR A 560 20.78 -12.36 30.14
C TYR A 560 20.03 -11.02 30.13
N THR A 561 20.74 -9.89 30.15
CA THR A 561 20.14 -8.56 30.00
C THR A 561 20.31 -8.11 28.56
N PRO A 562 19.22 -7.74 27.84
CA PRO A 562 19.34 -7.18 26.51
C PRO A 562 20.26 -5.96 26.56
N THR A 563 21.26 -5.93 25.69
CA THR A 563 22.25 -4.86 25.64
C THR A 563 21.65 -3.57 25.06
N ASN A 564 20.60 -3.69 24.24
CA ASN A 564 19.90 -2.55 23.60
C ASN A 564 18.40 -2.82 23.46
N TYR A 565 17.59 -1.77 23.57
CA TYR A 565 16.17 -1.76 23.19
C TYR A 565 16.01 -1.08 21.82
N GLY A 566 14.97 -1.47 21.10
CA GLY A 566 14.62 -0.92 19.80
C GLY A 566 13.63 0.24 19.90
N GLU A 567 13.61 1.08 18.88
CA GLU A 567 12.58 2.10 18.70
C GLU A 567 11.35 1.48 18.01
N ILE A 568 10.16 1.94 18.39
CA ILE A 568 8.89 1.56 17.79
C ILE A 568 8.39 2.74 16.95
N SER A 569 8.09 2.50 15.68
CA SER A 569 7.46 3.42 14.76
C SER A 569 6.14 2.80 14.28
N ILE A 570 5.02 3.49 14.48
CA ILE A 570 3.71 3.11 13.96
C ILE A 570 3.16 4.29 13.18
N GLN A 571 2.76 4.07 11.93
CA GLN A 571 2.09 5.07 11.10
C GLN A 571 0.76 4.50 10.55
N GLY A 572 -0.36 5.03 11.04
CA GLY A 572 -1.69 4.50 10.76
C GLY A 572 -2.52 4.47 12.05
N ALA A 573 -3.10 3.32 12.38
CA ALA A 573 -3.98 3.15 13.53
C ALA A 573 -3.89 1.74 14.08
N LEU A 574 -4.06 1.63 15.40
CA LEU A 574 -4.07 0.38 16.15
C LEU A 574 -5.38 0.30 16.94
N VAL A 575 -6.14 -0.77 16.72
CA VAL A 575 -7.37 -1.06 17.44
C VAL A 575 -7.26 -2.44 18.07
N SER A 576 -7.21 -2.48 19.39
CA SER A 576 -7.41 -3.68 20.19
C SER A 576 -8.82 -3.62 20.79
N TYR A 577 -9.78 -4.18 20.05
CA TYR A 577 -11.20 -4.09 20.40
C TYR A 577 -11.49 -4.86 21.69
N GLY A 578 -10.90 -6.04 21.87
CA GLY A 578 -11.01 -6.80 23.11
C GLY A 578 -12.34 -7.51 23.32
N ALA A 579 -13.05 -7.80 22.23
CA ALA A 579 -14.27 -8.60 22.22
C ALA A 579 -14.50 -9.10 20.79
N ASP A 580 -15.01 -10.33 20.62
CA ASP A 580 -15.33 -10.91 19.32
C ASP A 580 -16.76 -10.54 18.88
N LEU A 581 -16.86 -9.72 17.84
CA LEU A 581 -18.13 -9.20 17.32
C LEU A 581 -18.91 -10.23 16.49
N GLU A 582 -18.29 -11.33 16.05
CA GLU A 582 -19.04 -12.44 15.42
C GLU A 582 -19.79 -13.25 16.46
N VAL A 583 -19.17 -13.48 17.61
CA VAL A 583 -19.77 -14.24 18.72
C VAL A 583 -20.86 -13.43 19.41
N ASP A 584 -20.60 -12.14 19.65
CA ASP A 584 -21.58 -11.21 20.20
C ASP A 584 -21.46 -9.84 19.51
N PRO A 585 -22.32 -9.56 18.50
CA PRO A 585 -22.34 -8.27 17.81
C PRO A 585 -22.71 -7.08 18.71
N THR A 586 -23.14 -7.32 19.94
CA THR A 586 -23.43 -6.27 20.95
C THR A 586 -22.30 -6.12 21.97
N ALA A 587 -21.25 -6.92 21.83
CA ALA A 587 -20.09 -6.87 22.69
C ALA A 587 -19.40 -5.52 22.57
N LYS A 588 -19.10 -4.94 23.71
CA LYS A 588 -18.45 -3.63 23.79
C LYS A 588 -16.94 -3.79 23.76
N PRO A 589 -16.18 -2.75 23.40
CA PRO A 589 -14.74 -2.81 23.52
C PRO A 589 -14.31 -3.18 24.95
N GLY A 590 -13.43 -4.16 25.06
CA GLY A 590 -12.93 -4.71 26.32
C GLY A 590 -13.89 -5.61 27.10
N SER A 591 -15.03 -5.99 26.50
CA SER A 591 -15.92 -6.95 27.15
C SER A 591 -15.26 -8.33 27.24
N GLY A 592 -14.98 -8.76 28.47
CA GLY A 592 -14.17 -9.95 28.75
C GLY A 592 -12.83 -9.67 29.40
N GLY A 593 -12.40 -8.40 29.46
CA GLY A 593 -11.10 -8.02 30.03
C GLY A 593 -9.93 -8.15 29.05
N ASN A 594 -10.22 -8.18 27.75
CA ASN A 594 -9.23 -8.20 26.66
C ASN A 594 -9.17 -6.84 25.96
N GLY A 595 -8.32 -6.69 24.94
CA GLY A 595 -8.16 -5.45 24.19
C GLY A 595 -7.09 -4.53 24.78
N ALA A 596 -6.14 -5.06 25.54
CA ALA A 596 -5.01 -4.30 26.02
C ALA A 596 -4.03 -3.99 24.88
N VAL A 597 -3.38 -2.83 24.95
CA VAL A 597 -2.27 -2.46 24.06
C VAL A 597 -1.02 -2.28 24.90
N ASN A 598 -0.06 -3.17 24.75
CA ASN A 598 1.21 -3.16 25.48
C ASN A 598 2.37 -2.90 24.52
N MET A 599 3.19 -1.89 24.81
CA MET A 599 4.40 -1.57 24.03
C MET A 599 5.61 -1.44 24.96
N TYR A 600 6.72 -2.08 24.57
CA TYR A 600 7.97 -2.08 25.34
C TYR A 600 9.14 -1.73 24.42
N GLY A 601 9.97 -0.77 24.80
CA GLY A 601 11.09 -0.38 23.94
C GLY A 601 11.95 0.78 24.44
N GLU A 602 12.75 1.35 23.55
CA GLU A 602 13.57 2.51 23.84
C GLU A 602 12.75 3.81 23.72
N PHE A 603 12.03 3.96 22.61
CA PHE A 603 11.19 5.10 22.29
C PHE A 603 10.05 4.65 21.38
N ALA A 604 8.87 5.26 21.50
CA ALA A 604 7.74 5.02 20.61
C ALA A 604 7.37 6.30 19.84
N SER A 605 7.32 6.23 18.51
CA SER A 605 6.78 7.26 17.62
C SER A 605 5.50 6.72 16.97
N ILE A 606 4.36 7.29 17.32
CA ILE A 606 3.04 6.81 16.91
C ILE A 606 2.37 7.94 16.13
N LYS A 607 2.18 7.75 14.83
CA LYS A 607 1.66 8.75 13.91
C LYS A 607 0.33 8.31 13.35
N TYR A 608 -0.70 9.10 13.61
CA TYR A 608 -1.97 8.93 12.94
C TYR A 608 -1.85 9.38 11.49
N ASP A 609 -2.17 8.51 10.54
CA ASP A 609 -2.17 8.83 9.12
C ASP A 609 -3.31 8.09 8.42
N SER A 610 -4.42 8.79 8.20
CA SER A 610 -5.62 8.23 7.55
C SER A 610 -5.35 7.76 6.12
N SER A 611 -4.33 8.30 5.43
CA SER A 611 -3.95 7.83 4.09
C SER A 611 -3.40 6.40 4.10
N LYS A 612 -2.95 5.90 5.26
CA LYS A 612 -2.45 4.52 5.41
C LYS A 612 -3.54 3.52 5.78
N LEU A 613 -4.76 3.97 6.07
CA LEU A 613 -5.83 3.14 6.65
C LEU A 613 -6.83 2.56 5.64
N ALA A 614 -6.87 3.05 4.40
CA ALA A 614 -7.85 2.62 3.40
C ALA A 614 -7.61 1.16 2.95
N SER A 615 -8.26 0.17 3.57
CA SER A 615 -8.22 -1.22 3.10
C SER A 615 -8.79 -1.34 1.69
N ASP A 616 -8.15 -2.19 0.89
CA ASP A 616 -8.62 -2.60 -0.43
C ASP A 616 -10.03 -3.21 -0.25
N PRO A 617 -11.08 -2.67 -0.88
CA PRO A 617 -12.45 -3.05 -0.55
C PRO A 617 -12.79 -4.45 -1.05
N THR A 618 -13.16 -5.39 -0.18
CA THR A 618 -13.42 -6.81 -0.56
C THR A 618 -14.58 -7.02 -1.55
N SER A 619 -15.50 -6.07 -1.69
CA SER A 619 -16.41 -5.98 -2.85
C SER A 619 -17.11 -4.62 -2.91
N VAL A 620 -17.21 -4.02 -4.11
CA VAL A 620 -18.06 -2.83 -4.32
C VAL A 620 -19.39 -3.27 -4.94
N PRO A 621 -20.54 -3.00 -4.31
CA PRO A 621 -21.85 -3.32 -4.88
C PRO A 621 -22.07 -2.63 -6.23
N ALA A 622 -22.71 -3.34 -7.17
CA ALA A 622 -23.04 -2.80 -8.49
C ALA A 622 -23.85 -1.50 -8.37
N GLY A 623 -23.48 -0.49 -9.15
CA GLY A 623 -24.16 0.82 -9.18
C GLY A 623 -23.99 1.68 -7.92
N ALA A 624 -23.16 1.30 -6.96
CA ALA A 624 -22.96 2.09 -5.75
C ALA A 624 -22.20 3.40 -6.06
N PRO A 625 -22.61 4.53 -5.45
CA PRO A 625 -21.76 5.71 -5.41
C PRO A 625 -20.53 5.43 -4.53
N LEU A 626 -19.37 5.98 -4.90
CA LEU A 626 -18.14 5.91 -4.11
C LEU A 626 -17.98 7.18 -3.28
N ASP A 627 -17.80 7.01 -1.97
CA ASP A 627 -17.56 8.12 -1.04
C ASP A 627 -16.25 8.83 -1.35
N ALA A 628 -15.18 8.06 -1.61
CA ALA A 628 -13.91 8.55 -2.11
C ALA A 628 -13.36 7.70 -3.28
N ILE A 629 -12.65 8.38 -4.18
CA ILE A 629 -11.86 7.74 -5.23
C ILE A 629 -10.51 8.45 -5.25
N THR A 630 -9.46 7.70 -4.96
CA THR A 630 -8.09 8.21 -4.85
C THR A 630 -7.33 7.98 -6.14
N ARG A 631 -6.56 8.98 -6.54
CA ARG A 631 -5.71 8.92 -7.74
C ARG A 631 -4.35 8.35 -7.32
N LEU A 632 -4.04 7.13 -7.77
CA LEU A 632 -2.80 6.44 -7.44
C LEU A 632 -1.62 6.89 -8.32
N SER A 633 -1.88 7.16 -9.61
CA SER A 633 -0.82 7.60 -10.53
C SER A 633 -1.33 8.54 -11.63
N TYR A 634 -0.39 9.34 -12.14
CA TYR A 634 -0.63 10.40 -13.13
C TYR A 634 0.59 10.56 -14.03
N GLY A 635 0.42 10.40 -15.34
CA GLY A 635 1.52 10.59 -16.28
C GLY A 635 1.03 10.82 -17.71
N PHE A 636 1.73 11.70 -18.43
CA PHE A 636 1.56 11.85 -19.87
C PHE A 636 2.52 10.90 -20.59
N GLU A 637 2.01 10.13 -21.53
CA GLU A 637 2.88 9.35 -22.42
C GLU A 637 3.53 10.27 -23.46
N GLY A 638 4.85 10.14 -23.60
CA GLY A 638 5.62 10.83 -24.65
C GLY A 638 5.43 10.13 -25.98
N ASN A 639 4.93 10.85 -26.98
CA ASN A 639 4.97 10.41 -28.38
C ASN A 639 6.37 10.54 -28.97
#